data_AF-A0A6V8QXJ2-F1
#
_entry.id   AF-A0A6V8QXJ2-F1
#
_cell.length_a   1.000
_cell.length_b   1.000
_cell.length_c   1.000
_cell.angle_alpha   90.00
_cell.angle_beta   90.00
_cell.angle_gamma   90.00
#
_symmetry.space_group_name_H-M   'P 1'
#
loop_
_entity.id
_entity.type
_entity.pdbx_description
1 polymer ?
#
loop_
_entity_poly.entity_id
_entity_poly.type
_entity_poly.pdbx_seq_one_letter_code
_entity_poly.pdbx_strand_id
1 'polypeptide(L)'
;MPGGATDTEKFWELLEQGLDVHRRIPADRFDVDSHWDPAGKRVNTSHTQYGCFIDEPGLFDAPFFNMSPRETEQTDPMQRLALVTAYEALERAGYVANRTAATDLRRIGTFYGQASDDYREVNTAQEISLSHGHFLTKTPNACHQAYLGKLVANRAGVDPLDVDYVEMHGTGTQAGDTEEIQSVMNVFSPSTRRRSSKNPLFIGAVKSNVGHSEAAAGVTALIKILLMFQKNAIPPHVGIKNGLNPAFPNDLDRRQIRIPYQKTPWAPTPGKRRVAAVNNFSAAGGNSSLLIEEAPTHSIDFHKPIPATGPPSVAFAFTGQGAAYKSSSYELFHTSPYFRAQILHLDAISRGQGFSSFIPVIDGSHPREYEHSPVITQVAQVCTEIALAKYWVSLGVKPDVVIGHSLGEYAALHVAGVLSASDAIFLVGRRASLLEQKCQVGSHKMVAVRASLSQIEESANGKTYEVACVNGPKETVLSGPTEEMDTIVHSLEEDGYKCFSLDVAFAFHSSQIDPVLDDFEHLAKSSVLFQEPHIPVLSPLLSKVIFDDRTVNANYVRRSAREAVNFKSALEAAYNIGTVDDETVWIEIGPHPVCLGFIKSTLSPKKDVIPSFRRGEDNWVTMSQSLASLHCTGVNIGWSEFHRPFEKVLELLDLPTYAWNDRTYWIQYNGDWALTKGNTFYDEEKVPNKIGRTRPVATSGLSTSTVHQIIEQRLDGTSGTIVMQSDVMQVDFRSAAWGHKMNDCGVVTSSIHADISYTLGEYLYRKLMPKAKQVHMSINNLEVTKGLVAHNNPESHQYIQVSVTTSDIASHMAELTWSNVLSDGISLEQFATATIVYGDPADWMTSWISTAHLIQGRIQDLERMADSGIANRFNHKMAYLLFANNLVDYATKYRGMHSVVLHELEAFADITLSTEKGGNWTVPPFFIDSVAHLAGFVMNVSDAVDTKNNFCVTPGWGSMRFAKPLVPGGRYQSYVKMIPTEEDPSVYLGDVYILQNGAIMGKVDGIKFCRYPRILLSRFFSAPDDVNAPPTTIPSLAKTAHTKSHVPIPIKPIAIKIEAPMLVNQRPAVETSLSKSMSHPNVNGATPHSNASASESDSETTTAKALKIISNESAIDIIDLTDDASFADLGVDSLMSLVIAEKFREQLGVVVGGSLFLEYPTIGHLRSWLEEYYS
;
A
#
# COMPACT_ATOMS: atom_id res chain seq x y z
N MET A 1 11.39 2.18 25.79
CA MET A 1 12.60 2.21 26.65
C MET A 1 12.55 1.07 27.68
N PRO A 2 13.68 0.62 28.24
CA PRO A 2 13.71 -0.47 29.23
C PRO A 2 12.85 -0.23 30.47
N GLY A 3 12.32 -1.30 31.06
CA GLY A 3 11.62 -1.28 32.36
C GLY A 3 10.22 -0.64 32.31
N GLY A 4 9.36 -1.11 31.42
CA GLY A 4 7.97 -0.66 31.27
C GLY A 4 7.78 0.73 30.64
N ALA A 5 8.87 1.45 30.36
CA ALA A 5 8.84 2.78 29.79
C ALA A 5 8.56 2.77 28.27
N THR A 6 7.36 2.35 27.87
CA THR A 6 6.93 2.28 26.46
C THR A 6 6.92 3.65 25.79
N ASP A 7 6.52 4.69 26.53
CA ASP A 7 6.34 6.07 26.06
C ASP A 7 7.17 7.07 26.87
N THR A 8 7.10 8.35 26.49
CA THR A 8 7.86 9.45 27.09
C THR A 8 7.43 9.83 28.51
N GLU A 9 6.16 9.59 28.89
CA GLU A 9 5.67 9.87 30.24
C GLU A 9 6.12 8.80 31.21
N LYS A 10 5.93 7.51 30.87
CA LYS A 10 6.47 6.39 31.67
C LYS A 10 8.00 6.45 31.80
N PHE A 11 8.70 6.91 30.75
CA PHE A 11 10.15 7.17 30.83
C PHE A 11 10.48 8.32 31.79
N TRP A 12 9.69 9.40 31.81
CA TRP A 12 9.85 10.45 32.82
C TRP A 12 9.58 9.95 34.24
N GLU A 13 8.51 9.17 34.46
CA GLU A 13 8.16 8.60 35.77
C GLU A 13 9.29 7.73 36.33
N LEU A 14 9.88 6.86 35.51
CA LEU A 14 11.05 6.02 35.84
C LEU A 14 12.24 6.87 36.31
N LEU A 15 12.56 7.94 35.55
CA LEU A 15 13.65 8.86 35.87
C LEU A 15 13.37 9.67 37.14
N GLU A 16 12.14 10.17 37.30
CA GLU A 16 11.69 10.98 38.44
C GLU A 16 11.71 10.21 39.76
N GLN A 17 11.27 8.94 39.73
CA GLN A 17 11.33 8.02 40.87
C GLN A 17 12.76 7.59 41.22
N GLY A 18 13.73 7.82 40.32
CA GLY A 18 15.12 7.38 40.51
C GLY A 18 15.26 5.86 40.43
N LEU A 19 14.59 5.24 39.46
CA LEU A 19 14.73 3.81 39.22
C LEU A 19 16.00 3.50 38.43
N ASP A 20 16.62 2.38 38.80
CA ASP A 20 17.66 1.67 38.06
C ASP A 20 17.03 0.34 37.63
N VAL A 21 16.81 0.16 36.33
CA VAL A 21 16.04 -0.97 35.78
C VAL A 21 16.91 -2.10 35.22
N HIS A 22 18.17 -2.21 35.66
CA HIS A 22 18.93 -3.43 35.39
C HIS A 22 18.24 -4.63 36.06
N ARG A 23 18.05 -5.70 35.29
CA ARG A 23 17.48 -6.97 35.73
C ARG A 23 18.32 -8.12 35.22
N ARG A 24 18.09 -9.33 35.74
CA ARG A 24 18.65 -10.54 35.13
C ARG A 24 18.15 -10.64 33.69
N ILE A 25 19.00 -11.11 32.78
CA ILE A 25 18.64 -11.35 31.37
C ILE A 25 17.33 -12.17 31.32
N PRO A 26 16.27 -11.63 30.66
CA PRO A 26 15.00 -12.35 30.48
C PRO A 26 15.17 -13.61 29.62
N ALA A 27 14.45 -14.69 29.96
CA ALA A 27 14.60 -15.99 29.33
C ALA A 27 14.13 -16.02 27.86
N ASP A 28 13.21 -15.12 27.51
CA ASP A 28 12.74 -14.80 26.16
C ASP A 28 13.79 -14.03 25.32
N ARG A 29 14.88 -13.52 25.94
CA ARG A 29 16.06 -13.04 25.20
C ARG A 29 17.03 -14.19 24.92
N PHE A 30 17.54 -14.87 25.95
CA PHE A 30 18.32 -16.11 25.81
C PHE A 30 18.52 -16.77 27.19
N ASP A 31 18.90 -18.06 27.22
CA ASP A 31 19.35 -18.70 28.46
C ASP A 31 20.70 -18.12 28.90
N VAL A 32 20.69 -17.42 30.03
CA VAL A 32 21.84 -16.77 30.64
C VAL A 32 22.70 -17.73 31.49
N ASP A 33 22.17 -18.87 31.93
CA ASP A 33 22.94 -19.79 32.79
C ASP A 33 23.93 -20.63 31.98
N SER A 34 23.59 -21.04 30.77
CA SER A 34 24.54 -21.62 29.81
C SER A 34 25.62 -20.65 29.32
N HIS A 35 25.40 -19.33 29.41
CA HIS A 35 26.25 -18.30 28.78
C HIS A 35 26.94 -17.33 29.75
N TRP A 36 26.98 -17.67 31.04
CA TRP A 36 27.69 -16.90 32.07
C TRP A 36 28.97 -17.60 32.57
N ASP A 37 30.06 -16.84 32.68
CA ASP A 37 31.26 -17.18 33.47
C ASP A 37 31.82 -15.92 34.15
N PRO A 38 31.63 -15.72 35.46
CA PRO A 38 32.17 -14.57 36.18
C PRO A 38 33.70 -14.60 36.33
N ALA A 39 34.37 -15.70 35.98
CA ALA A 39 35.83 -15.80 35.97
C ALA A 39 36.46 -15.43 34.61
N GLY A 40 35.67 -15.25 33.54
CA GLY A 40 36.17 -14.88 32.21
C GLY A 40 37.10 -15.91 31.56
N LYS A 41 36.91 -17.20 31.85
CA LYS A 41 37.76 -18.30 31.37
C LYS A 41 37.08 -19.14 30.28
N ARG A 42 35.75 -19.24 30.31
CA ARG A 42 34.98 -19.87 29.24
C ARG A 42 34.83 -18.87 28.09
N VAL A 43 35.45 -19.17 26.95
CA VAL A 43 35.21 -18.46 25.68
C VAL A 43 33.70 -18.43 25.41
N ASN A 44 33.20 -17.39 24.74
CA ASN A 44 31.79 -17.26 24.40
C ASN A 44 30.88 -17.19 25.65
N THR A 45 31.22 -16.35 26.63
CA THR A 45 30.36 -16.07 27.80
C THR A 45 30.43 -14.62 28.25
N SER A 46 29.39 -14.16 28.95
CA SER A 46 29.36 -12.90 29.67
C SER A 46 29.91 -13.05 31.09
N HIS A 47 30.57 -12.01 31.61
CA HIS A 47 30.95 -11.93 33.03
C HIS A 47 29.75 -11.62 33.95
N THR A 48 28.63 -11.14 33.40
CA THR A 48 27.43 -10.70 34.13
C THR A 48 26.15 -11.36 33.60
N GLN A 49 25.22 -11.67 34.50
CA GLN A 49 23.87 -12.13 34.15
C GLN A 49 22.84 -11.00 33.99
N TYR A 50 23.27 -9.73 34.08
CA TYR A 50 22.39 -8.57 34.23
C TYR A 50 22.53 -7.56 33.09
N GLY A 51 21.42 -6.94 32.71
CA GLY A 51 21.33 -5.87 31.71
C GLY A 51 20.00 -5.12 31.80
N CYS A 52 19.80 -4.11 30.95
CA CYS A 52 18.56 -3.36 30.85
C CYS A 52 17.86 -3.73 29.54
N PHE A 53 16.60 -4.15 29.62
CA PHE A 53 15.86 -4.71 28.48
C PHE A 53 14.52 -4.02 28.30
N ILE A 54 14.14 -3.80 27.04
CA ILE A 54 12.76 -3.53 26.67
C ILE A 54 11.89 -4.78 26.91
N ASP A 55 10.64 -4.51 27.28
CA ASP A 55 9.57 -5.47 27.43
C ASP A 55 8.87 -5.68 26.08
N GLU A 56 8.30 -6.85 25.85
CA GLU A 56 7.56 -7.25 24.63
C GLU A 56 8.10 -6.73 23.27
N PRO A 57 9.40 -6.92 22.95
CA PRO A 57 10.02 -6.39 21.73
C PRO A 57 9.52 -6.99 20.42
N GLY A 58 8.62 -7.99 20.48
CA GLY A 58 7.97 -8.56 19.31
C GLY A 58 6.76 -7.76 18.81
N LEU A 59 6.16 -6.90 19.63
CA LEU A 59 4.91 -6.21 19.30
C LEU A 59 5.09 -5.23 18.13
N PHE A 60 4.16 -5.30 17.17
CA PHE A 60 4.07 -4.40 16.02
C PHE A 60 2.68 -4.48 15.36
N ASP A 61 2.25 -3.38 14.73
CA ASP A 61 1.05 -3.31 13.88
C ASP A 61 1.44 -3.45 12.40
N ALA A 62 1.53 -4.70 11.92
CA ALA A 62 1.97 -4.99 10.55
C ALA A 62 1.06 -4.36 9.46
N PRO A 63 -0.29 -4.46 9.54
CA PRO A 63 -1.18 -3.86 8.56
C PRO A 63 -1.04 -2.34 8.45
N PHE A 64 -0.84 -1.62 9.57
CA PHE A 64 -0.70 -0.15 9.52
C PHE A 64 0.49 0.31 8.66
N PHE A 65 1.61 -0.42 8.72
CA PHE A 65 2.80 -0.11 7.93
C PHE A 65 2.80 -0.75 6.53
N ASN A 66 1.67 -1.34 6.09
CA ASN A 66 1.54 -2.15 4.87
C ASN A 66 2.54 -3.32 4.77
N MET A 67 3.05 -3.81 5.90
CA MET A 67 3.99 -4.92 5.95
C MET A 67 3.22 -6.24 6.02
N SER A 68 3.67 -7.25 5.27
CA SER A 68 3.10 -8.60 5.47
C SER A 68 3.51 -9.14 6.85
N PRO A 69 2.73 -10.01 7.50
CA PRO A 69 3.09 -10.53 8.82
C PRO A 69 4.40 -11.36 8.76
N ARG A 70 4.62 -12.05 7.64
CA ARG A 70 5.84 -12.82 7.32
C ARG A 70 7.08 -11.94 7.13
N GLU A 71 6.94 -10.80 6.47
CA GLU A 71 7.97 -9.77 6.38
C GLU A 71 8.25 -9.15 7.76
N THR A 72 7.19 -8.93 8.56
CA THR A 72 7.28 -8.37 9.91
C THR A 72 8.03 -9.30 10.87
N GLU A 73 7.79 -10.61 10.82
CA GLU A 73 8.56 -11.60 11.58
C GLU A 73 10.05 -11.60 11.20
N GLN A 74 10.37 -11.46 9.91
CA GLN A 74 11.75 -11.39 9.41
C GLN A 74 12.43 -10.03 9.63
N THR A 75 11.66 -8.96 9.79
CA THR A 75 12.18 -7.60 10.02
C THR A 75 12.70 -7.45 11.44
N ASP A 76 13.90 -6.89 11.56
CA ASP A 76 14.57 -6.65 12.84
C ASP A 76 13.66 -5.84 13.79
N PRO A 77 13.43 -6.30 15.04
CA PRO A 77 12.74 -5.55 16.07
C PRO A 77 13.23 -4.09 16.22
N MET A 78 14.51 -3.82 16.03
CA MET A 78 15.08 -2.46 16.05
C MET A 78 14.62 -1.58 14.88
N GLN A 79 14.23 -2.17 13.74
CA GLN A 79 13.68 -1.45 12.59
C GLN A 79 12.17 -1.25 12.76
N ARG A 80 11.44 -2.27 13.25
CA ARG A 80 10.02 -2.17 13.61
C ARG A 80 9.75 -1.11 14.67
N LEU A 81 10.53 -1.13 15.76
CA LEU A 81 10.47 -0.08 16.79
C LEU A 81 10.89 1.30 16.27
N ALA A 82 11.74 1.38 15.24
CA ALA A 82 12.07 2.64 14.59
C ALA A 82 10.91 3.20 13.75
N LEU A 83 10.14 2.34 13.06
CA LEU A 83 8.93 2.76 12.35
C LEU A 83 7.86 3.28 13.31
N VAL A 84 7.55 2.51 14.36
CA VAL A 84 6.60 2.89 15.43
C VAL A 84 7.00 4.22 16.08
N THR A 85 8.22 4.31 16.64
CA THR A 85 8.63 5.52 17.37
C THR A 85 8.88 6.73 16.46
N ALA A 86 9.19 6.53 15.17
CA ALA A 86 9.20 7.62 14.20
C ALA A 86 7.79 8.12 13.90
N TYR A 87 6.81 7.22 13.74
CA TYR A 87 5.41 7.62 13.54
C TYR A 87 4.87 8.39 14.75
N GLU A 88 5.06 7.88 15.97
CA GLU A 88 4.69 8.57 17.22
C GLU A 88 5.37 9.94 17.33
N ALA A 89 6.66 10.04 17.00
CA ALA A 89 7.39 11.31 17.04
C ALA A 89 6.86 12.32 16.00
N LEU A 90 6.44 11.86 14.82
CA LEU A 90 5.82 12.70 13.80
C LEU A 90 4.41 13.15 14.24
N GLU A 91 3.59 12.25 14.76
CA GLU A 91 2.25 12.54 15.27
C GLU A 91 2.29 13.56 16.42
N ARG A 92 3.14 13.35 17.43
CA ARG A 92 3.31 14.28 18.56
C ARG A 92 3.98 15.61 18.18
N ALA A 93 4.71 15.65 17.06
CA ALA A 93 5.19 16.90 16.47
C ALA A 93 4.10 17.63 15.64
N GLY A 94 2.91 17.03 15.49
CA GLY A 94 1.88 17.53 14.58
C GLY A 94 2.33 17.53 13.11
N TYR A 95 3.22 16.63 12.71
CA TYR A 95 3.71 16.56 11.34
C TYR A 95 2.61 16.12 10.36
N VAL A 96 2.59 16.71 9.17
CA VAL A 96 1.92 16.11 8.00
C VAL A 96 2.76 16.37 6.74
N ALA A 97 2.76 15.41 5.83
CA ALA A 97 3.53 15.44 4.59
C ALA A 97 3.09 16.58 3.65
N ASN A 98 4.05 17.22 2.98
CA ASN A 98 3.88 18.32 2.01
C ASN A 98 3.14 19.57 2.56
N ARG A 99 2.92 19.63 3.88
CA ARG A 99 2.26 20.70 4.64
C ARG A 99 2.97 22.05 4.57
N THR A 100 4.30 22.06 4.44
CA THR A 100 5.15 23.25 4.28
C THR A 100 6.39 22.93 3.45
N ALA A 101 7.16 23.95 3.07
CA ALA A 101 8.49 23.75 2.46
C ALA A 101 9.49 23.00 3.39
N ALA A 102 9.21 22.87 4.68
CA ALA A 102 10.01 22.08 5.63
C ALA A 102 9.52 20.62 5.80
N THR A 103 8.32 20.29 5.29
CA THR A 103 7.73 18.94 5.32
C THR A 103 7.41 18.38 3.93
N ASP A 104 7.91 19.03 2.87
CA ASP A 104 7.97 18.50 1.51
C ASP A 104 8.73 17.16 1.52
N LEU A 105 8.07 16.08 1.08
CA LEU A 105 8.62 14.71 1.13
C LEU A 105 9.98 14.61 0.41
N ARG A 106 10.22 15.45 -0.61
CA ARG A 106 11.46 15.49 -1.40
C ARG A 106 12.63 16.16 -0.66
N ARG A 107 12.41 16.64 0.57
CA ARG A 107 13.39 17.38 1.40
C ARG A 107 13.67 16.71 2.75
N ILE A 108 13.02 15.60 3.06
CA ILE A 108 13.19 14.88 4.32
C ILE A 108 14.36 13.90 4.20
N GLY A 109 15.20 13.85 5.23
CA GLY A 109 16.31 12.91 5.33
C GLY A 109 16.28 12.18 6.66
N THR A 110 16.24 10.85 6.60
CA THR A 110 16.23 9.97 7.78
C THR A 110 17.67 9.61 8.17
N PHE A 111 17.99 9.75 9.46
CA PHE A 111 19.29 9.36 10.02
C PHE A 111 19.08 8.30 11.09
N TYR A 112 19.43 7.06 10.79
CA TYR A 112 19.31 5.91 11.68
C TYR A 112 20.67 5.53 12.28
N GLY A 113 20.68 5.06 13.52
CA GLY A 113 21.89 4.73 14.28
C GLY A 113 21.86 3.30 14.79
N GLN A 114 22.60 2.41 14.11
CA GLN A 114 22.70 0.98 14.41
C GLN A 114 24.15 0.62 14.80
N ALA A 115 24.33 -0.38 15.66
CA ALA A 115 25.64 -0.85 16.14
C ALA A 115 25.86 -2.35 15.88
N SER A 116 24.84 -3.17 16.13
CA SER A 116 24.77 -4.58 15.77
C SER A 116 23.65 -4.83 14.75
N ASP A 117 23.70 -5.96 14.07
CA ASP A 117 22.78 -6.36 12.99
C ASP A 117 22.33 -7.81 13.23
N ASP A 118 22.11 -8.12 14.52
CA ASP A 118 22.05 -9.48 15.05
C ASP A 118 20.90 -10.27 14.42
N TYR A 119 19.75 -9.63 14.17
CA TYR A 119 18.58 -10.27 13.56
C TYR A 119 18.83 -10.63 12.08
N ARG A 120 19.62 -9.82 11.34
CA ARG A 120 20.06 -10.21 10.00
C ARG A 120 21.06 -11.37 10.07
N GLU A 121 21.96 -11.39 11.05
CA GLU A 121 22.86 -12.52 11.24
C GLU A 121 22.09 -13.81 11.59
N VAL A 122 21.02 -13.75 12.40
CA VAL A 122 20.10 -14.88 12.64
C VAL A 122 19.49 -15.38 11.33
N ASN A 123 18.89 -14.47 10.55
CA ASN A 123 18.28 -14.80 9.24
C ASN A 123 19.31 -15.35 8.23
N THR A 124 20.58 -14.98 8.36
CA THR A 124 21.67 -15.39 7.43
C THR A 124 22.42 -16.65 7.91
N ALA A 125 22.38 -16.98 9.21
CA ALA A 125 23.24 -17.99 9.85
C ALA A 125 22.99 -19.44 9.43
N GLN A 126 22.05 -19.69 8.51
CA GLN A 126 22.07 -20.92 7.71
C GLN A 126 23.32 -21.03 6.81
N GLU A 127 24.18 -19.99 6.69
CA GLU A 127 25.62 -20.16 6.36
C GLU A 127 26.55 -18.98 6.78
N ILE A 128 27.38 -19.27 7.80
CA ILE A 128 28.71 -18.71 8.13
C ILE A 128 28.94 -17.24 8.59
N SER A 129 29.40 -17.12 9.85
CA SER A 129 30.61 -16.39 10.30
C SER A 129 30.54 -14.95 10.87
N LEU A 130 30.29 -14.85 12.18
CA LEU A 130 30.85 -13.77 13.02
C LEU A 130 32.39 -13.76 13.02
N SER A 131 32.98 -12.55 13.03
CA SER A 131 34.42 -12.32 13.07
C SER A 131 34.90 -11.80 14.43
N HIS A 132 36.12 -12.16 14.84
CA HIS A 132 36.73 -11.56 16.03
C HIS A 132 37.13 -10.10 15.76
N GLY A 133 36.31 -9.17 16.23
CA GLY A 133 36.58 -7.73 16.20
C GLY A 133 37.79 -7.36 17.06
N HIS A 134 38.99 -7.39 16.48
CA HIS A 134 40.16 -6.69 17.03
C HIS A 134 39.95 -5.18 16.91
N PHE A 135 39.15 -4.61 17.81
CA PHE A 135 39.03 -3.17 17.95
C PHE A 135 40.39 -2.58 18.32
N LEU A 136 41.00 -1.86 17.39
CA LEU A 136 42.15 -0.99 17.65
C LEU A 136 41.69 0.19 18.52
N THR A 137 41.64 -0.04 19.83
CA THR A 137 41.18 0.92 20.83
C THR A 137 42.09 2.15 20.84
N LYS A 138 41.63 3.24 20.23
CA LYS A 138 42.15 4.56 20.52
C LYS A 138 41.71 4.94 21.93
N THR A 139 42.67 5.11 22.83
CA THR A 139 42.42 5.44 24.22
C THR A 139 41.53 6.70 24.33
N PRO A 140 40.52 6.73 25.22
CA PRO A 140 39.82 7.95 25.58
C PRO A 140 40.80 9.08 25.93
N ASN A 141 40.44 10.31 25.59
CA ASN A 141 41.37 11.44 25.68
C ASN A 141 40.63 12.74 26.02
N ALA A 142 40.84 13.22 27.24
CA ALA A 142 40.21 14.42 27.81
C ALA A 142 40.54 15.68 27.01
N CYS A 143 41.69 15.76 26.32
CA CYS A 143 42.06 16.93 25.51
C CYS A 143 41.24 17.01 24.22
N HIS A 144 41.01 15.88 23.53
CA HIS A 144 40.14 15.83 22.34
C HIS A 144 38.67 16.09 22.70
N GLN A 145 38.18 15.51 23.80
CA GLN A 145 36.82 15.75 24.29
C GLN A 145 36.63 17.22 24.72
N ALA A 146 37.61 17.81 25.42
CA ALA A 146 37.54 19.21 25.83
C ALA A 146 37.67 20.19 24.65
N TYR A 147 38.41 19.82 23.60
CA TYR A 147 38.42 20.57 22.34
C TYR A 147 37.05 20.55 21.66
N LEU A 148 36.39 19.39 21.59
CA LEU A 148 35.05 19.25 21.01
C LEU A 148 34.02 20.10 21.77
N GLY A 149 33.97 20.01 23.10
CA GLY A 149 33.05 20.83 23.91
C GLY A 149 33.25 22.34 23.72
N LYS A 150 34.50 22.80 23.63
CA LYS A 150 34.83 24.21 23.29
C LYS A 150 34.40 24.57 21.87
N LEU A 151 34.61 23.69 20.90
CA LEU A 151 34.23 23.92 19.51
C LEU A 151 32.71 24.06 19.34
N VAL A 152 31.92 23.24 20.02
CA VAL A 152 30.44 23.31 20.00
C VAL A 152 29.95 24.59 20.68
N ALA A 153 30.43 24.92 21.88
CA ALA A 153 30.07 26.16 22.57
C ALA A 153 30.41 27.42 21.76
N ASN A 154 31.64 27.51 21.23
CA ASN A 154 32.08 28.63 20.41
C ASN A 154 31.28 28.76 19.10
N ARG A 155 30.82 27.65 18.49
CA ARG A 155 29.97 27.67 17.28
C ARG A 155 28.52 28.06 17.57
N ALA A 156 28.00 27.68 18.74
CA ALA A 156 26.67 28.08 19.19
C ALA A 156 26.60 29.54 19.70
N GLY A 157 27.75 30.17 19.97
CA GLY A 157 27.82 31.49 20.61
C GLY A 157 27.50 31.47 22.11
N VAL A 158 27.51 30.28 22.72
CA VAL A 158 27.14 30.04 24.12
C VAL A 158 28.37 30.07 25.02
N ASP A 159 28.28 30.75 26.15
CA ASP A 159 29.34 30.72 27.17
C ASP A 159 29.34 29.36 27.90
N PRO A 160 30.48 28.65 28.00
CA PRO A 160 30.57 27.40 28.76
C PRO A 160 30.19 27.50 30.25
N LEU A 161 30.05 28.70 30.82
CA LEU A 161 29.52 28.90 32.17
C LEU A 161 27.99 29.03 32.23
N ASP A 162 27.31 29.32 31.13
CA ASP A 162 25.85 29.50 31.11
C ASP A 162 25.09 28.17 30.97
N VAL A 163 25.76 27.14 30.43
CA VAL A 163 25.30 25.73 30.43
C VAL A 163 24.99 25.29 31.86
N ASP A 164 23.74 24.94 32.16
CA ASP A 164 23.29 24.50 33.49
C ASP A 164 23.61 23.02 33.77
N TYR A 165 23.49 22.18 32.74
CA TYR A 165 23.53 20.73 32.84
C TYR A 165 24.46 20.11 31.78
N VAL A 166 25.24 19.09 32.15
CA VAL A 166 25.95 18.21 31.21
C VAL A 166 25.49 16.78 31.43
N GLU A 167 24.79 16.24 30.43
CA GLU A 167 24.55 14.81 30.32
C GLU A 167 25.83 14.14 29.82
N MET A 168 26.51 13.45 30.73
CA MET A 168 27.76 12.76 30.48
C MET A 168 27.52 11.51 29.63
N HIS A 169 28.53 11.12 28.85
CA HIS A 169 28.52 9.82 28.22
C HIS A 169 28.56 8.71 29.29
N GLY A 170 29.34 8.88 30.37
CA GLY A 170 29.12 8.25 31.69
C GLY A 170 28.82 6.74 31.67
N THR A 171 29.86 5.93 31.47
CA THR A 171 29.74 4.48 31.23
C THR A 171 29.93 3.62 32.47
N GLY A 172 30.41 4.19 33.58
CA GLY A 172 30.91 3.45 34.73
C GLY A 172 32.33 2.89 34.52
N THR A 173 32.98 3.16 33.38
CA THR A 173 34.35 2.68 33.14
C THR A 173 35.36 3.56 33.88
N GLN A 174 36.20 2.95 34.72
CA GLN A 174 37.10 3.69 35.61
C GLN A 174 38.05 4.65 34.85
N ALA A 175 38.47 4.29 33.64
CA ALA A 175 39.30 5.14 32.78
C ALA A 175 38.47 6.16 31.98
N GLY A 176 37.40 5.72 31.31
CA GLY A 176 36.62 6.57 30.41
C GLY A 176 35.92 7.72 31.15
N ASP A 177 35.28 7.42 32.28
CA ASP A 177 34.60 8.42 33.09
C ASP A 177 35.58 9.40 33.76
N THR A 178 36.84 8.99 34.00
CA THR A 178 37.91 9.84 34.53
C THR A 178 38.39 10.86 33.49
N GLU A 179 38.63 10.43 32.25
CA GLU A 179 38.96 11.33 31.15
C GLU A 179 37.78 12.29 30.85
N GLU A 180 36.53 11.79 30.88
CA GLU A 180 35.35 12.61 30.62
C GLU A 180 35.15 13.69 31.70
N ILE A 181 35.18 13.35 33.00
CA ILE A 181 34.93 14.37 34.04
C ILE A 181 36.00 15.47 34.00
N GLN A 182 37.24 15.10 33.64
CA GLN A 182 38.35 16.04 33.46
C GLN A 182 38.16 16.91 32.21
N SER A 183 37.64 16.35 31.11
CA SER A 183 37.19 17.12 29.94
C SER A 183 36.10 18.13 30.32
N VAL A 184 35.01 17.68 30.97
CA VAL A 184 33.88 18.52 31.40
C VAL A 184 34.35 19.66 32.31
N MET A 185 35.23 19.38 33.27
CA MET A 185 35.87 20.39 34.11
C MET A 185 36.73 21.39 33.32
N ASN A 186 37.42 20.97 32.28
CA ASN A 186 38.31 21.82 31.48
C ASN A 186 37.56 22.68 30.44
N VAL A 187 36.24 22.50 30.31
CA VAL A 187 35.34 23.31 29.45
C VAL A 187 34.34 24.11 30.28
N PHE A 188 33.49 23.42 31.06
CA PHE A 188 32.27 24.00 31.63
C PHE A 188 32.43 24.47 33.08
N SER A 189 33.48 24.07 33.82
CA SER A 189 33.87 24.71 35.09
C SER A 189 35.40 24.78 35.28
N PRO A 190 36.09 25.59 34.47
CA PRO A 190 37.55 25.69 34.49
C PRO A 190 38.08 26.38 35.75
N SER A 191 39.24 25.93 36.24
CA SER A 191 39.88 26.47 37.44
C SER A 191 40.23 27.97 37.35
N THR A 192 40.38 28.49 36.14
CA THR A 192 40.69 29.89 35.82
C THR A 192 39.48 30.83 35.85
N ARG A 193 38.24 30.32 35.66
CA ARG A 193 37.02 31.12 35.60
C ARG A 193 35.88 30.38 36.32
N ARG A 194 35.73 30.65 37.61
CA ARG A 194 34.88 29.88 38.52
C ARG A 194 33.39 30.22 38.39
N ARG A 195 32.55 29.18 38.48
CA ARG A 195 31.10 29.29 38.70
C ARG A 195 30.77 29.82 40.10
N SER A 196 29.56 30.37 40.25
CA SER A 196 29.01 30.80 41.55
C SER A 196 28.09 29.73 42.14
N SER A 197 27.83 29.78 43.45
CA SER A 197 26.89 28.86 44.10
C SER A 197 25.43 29.02 43.69
N LYS A 198 25.09 30.11 42.98
CA LYS A 198 23.80 30.37 42.34
C LYS A 198 23.69 29.86 40.89
N ASN A 199 24.82 29.48 40.28
CA ASN A 199 24.88 28.93 38.92
C ASN A 199 25.88 27.75 38.90
N PRO A 200 25.59 26.67 39.65
CA PRO A 200 26.38 25.44 39.61
C PRO A 200 26.34 24.80 38.21
N LEU A 201 27.20 23.81 37.98
CA LEU A 201 27.05 22.88 36.87
C LEU A 201 26.47 21.58 37.41
N PHE A 202 25.31 21.17 36.92
CA PHE A 202 24.78 19.84 37.19
C PHE A 202 25.34 18.83 36.19
N ILE A 203 25.58 17.60 36.64
CA ILE A 203 26.02 16.49 35.79
C ILE A 203 25.23 15.22 36.08
N GLY A 204 25.06 14.35 35.09
CA GLY A 204 24.47 13.02 35.28
C GLY A 204 24.62 12.13 34.04
N ALA A 205 24.17 10.87 34.15
CA ALA A 205 24.17 9.92 33.05
C ALA A 205 22.93 8.99 33.11
N VAL A 206 22.08 9.05 32.09
CA VAL A 206 20.86 8.23 31.90
C VAL A 206 21.16 6.74 31.81
N LYS A 207 22.40 6.38 31.43
CA LYS A 207 22.89 5.00 31.43
C LYS A 207 22.87 4.36 32.81
N SER A 208 22.86 5.16 33.89
CA SER A 208 22.68 4.63 35.24
C SER A 208 21.25 4.18 35.54
N ASN A 209 20.24 4.74 34.84
CA ASN A 209 18.84 4.34 34.98
C ASN A 209 18.49 3.16 34.06
N VAL A 210 18.84 3.25 32.77
CA VAL A 210 18.37 2.32 31.71
C VAL A 210 19.49 1.60 30.93
N GLY A 211 20.72 1.61 31.45
CA GLY A 211 21.88 0.94 30.83
C GLY A 211 22.44 1.65 29.59
N HIS A 212 23.48 1.06 28.99
CA HIS A 212 24.10 1.60 27.78
C HIS A 212 23.41 1.06 26.52
N SER A 213 22.45 1.79 25.98
CA SER A 213 21.75 1.49 24.71
C SER A 213 22.60 1.75 23.44
N GLU A 214 23.89 1.39 23.48
CA GLU A 214 24.90 1.58 22.42
C GLU A 214 24.70 2.80 21.50
N ALA A 215 24.29 2.58 20.23
CA ALA A 215 24.08 3.64 19.25
C ALA A 215 22.96 4.62 19.65
N ALA A 216 21.87 4.10 20.24
CA ALA A 216 20.74 4.90 20.69
C ALA A 216 21.06 5.73 21.96
N ALA A 217 22.17 5.49 22.66
CA ALA A 217 22.48 6.13 23.93
C ALA A 217 22.57 7.67 23.86
N GLY A 218 22.92 8.24 22.71
CA GLY A 218 22.87 9.69 22.49
C GLY A 218 21.45 10.24 22.33
N VAL A 219 20.53 9.44 21.76
CA VAL A 219 19.11 9.80 21.59
C VAL A 219 18.36 9.62 22.91
N THR A 220 18.62 8.54 23.67
CA THR A 220 18.10 8.36 25.04
C THR A 220 18.48 9.54 25.96
N ALA A 221 19.72 10.02 25.83
CA ALA A 221 20.21 11.22 26.53
C ALA A 221 19.50 12.51 26.09
N LEU A 222 19.30 12.71 24.77
CA LEU A 222 18.54 13.83 24.22
C LEU A 222 17.08 13.86 24.71
N ILE A 223 16.37 12.73 24.67
CA ILE A 223 14.97 12.61 25.11
C ILE A 223 14.84 13.01 26.59
N LYS A 224 15.75 12.54 27.45
CA LYS A 224 15.82 12.94 28.86
C LYS A 224 15.95 14.47 29.01
N ILE A 225 16.82 15.13 28.24
CA ILE A 225 16.96 16.59 28.31
C ILE A 225 15.69 17.33 27.87
N LEU A 226 15.02 16.86 26.82
CA LEU A 226 13.76 17.45 26.34
C LEU A 226 12.66 17.33 27.41
N LEU A 227 12.53 16.17 28.06
CA LEU A 227 11.61 15.96 29.18
C LEU A 227 11.99 16.83 30.39
N MET A 228 13.27 17.00 30.70
CA MET A 228 13.74 17.92 31.76
C MET A 228 13.33 19.38 31.51
N PHE A 229 13.34 19.84 30.25
CA PHE A 229 12.81 21.17 29.90
C PHE A 229 11.30 21.25 30.08
N GLN A 230 10.54 20.27 29.60
CA GLN A 230 9.06 20.24 29.71
C GLN A 230 8.58 20.13 31.16
N LYS A 231 9.15 19.22 31.94
CA LYS A 231 8.77 18.89 33.32
C LYS A 231 9.46 19.78 34.37
N ASN A 232 10.30 20.73 33.93
CA ASN A 232 10.91 21.78 34.73
C ASN A 232 11.76 21.28 35.93
N ALA A 233 12.41 20.14 35.76
CA ALA A 233 13.19 19.47 36.79
C ALA A 233 14.33 18.64 36.19
N ILE A 234 15.35 18.37 37.02
CA ILE A 234 16.43 17.43 36.77
C ILE A 234 16.14 16.17 37.63
N PRO A 235 16.08 14.95 37.04
CA PRO A 235 15.83 13.71 37.78
C PRO A 235 17.04 13.29 38.64
N PRO A 236 16.82 12.46 39.69
CA PRO A 236 17.87 11.87 40.50
C PRO A 236 18.83 10.95 39.72
N HIS A 237 20.10 10.96 40.10
CA HIS A 237 21.17 10.12 39.57
C HIS A 237 21.40 8.87 40.45
N VAL A 238 21.32 7.68 39.85
CA VAL A 238 21.17 6.40 40.59
C VAL A 238 22.42 5.52 40.61
N GLY A 239 23.38 5.76 39.70
CA GLY A 239 24.51 4.84 39.48
C GLY A 239 25.59 4.78 40.56
N ILE A 240 25.59 5.72 41.52
CA ILE A 240 26.67 5.86 42.51
C ILE A 240 26.23 5.20 43.82
N LYS A 241 26.54 3.90 43.96
CA LYS A 241 26.08 3.06 45.08
C LYS A 241 27.12 2.95 46.20
N ASN A 242 28.42 2.86 45.86
CA ASN A 242 29.50 2.57 46.80
C ASN A 242 30.46 3.76 47.05
N GLY A 243 30.18 4.92 46.46
CA GLY A 243 31.07 6.09 46.45
C GLY A 243 31.54 6.49 45.04
N LEU A 244 32.19 7.65 44.93
CA LEU A 244 32.78 8.13 43.68
C LEU A 244 34.08 7.38 43.34
N ASN A 245 34.40 7.34 42.04
CA ASN A 245 35.66 6.79 41.53
C ASN A 245 36.87 7.55 42.15
N PRO A 246 37.80 6.88 42.86
CA PRO A 246 38.96 7.53 43.49
C PRO A 246 39.93 8.25 42.54
N ALA A 247 39.83 8.02 41.22
CA ALA A 247 40.59 8.76 40.20
C ALA A 247 39.97 10.12 39.83
N PHE A 248 38.76 10.44 40.32
CA PHE A 248 38.13 11.75 40.11
C PHE A 248 38.86 12.84 40.93
N PRO A 249 39.11 14.03 40.36
CA PRO A 249 39.70 15.15 41.09
C PRO A 249 38.87 15.60 42.31
N ASN A 250 39.55 15.72 43.46
CA ASN A 250 38.97 16.07 44.76
C ASN A 250 38.49 17.55 44.89
N ASP A 251 38.27 18.28 43.79
CA ASP A 251 37.89 19.70 43.79
C ASP A 251 36.54 20.01 43.10
N LEU A 252 35.70 19.01 42.84
CA LEU A 252 34.36 19.15 42.23
C LEU A 252 33.46 20.17 42.95
N ASP A 253 33.32 20.08 44.28
CA ASP A 253 32.54 21.03 45.08
C ASP A 253 33.09 22.46 44.96
N ARG A 254 34.43 22.59 44.95
CA ARG A 254 35.11 23.88 44.80
C ARG A 254 34.88 24.50 43.41
N ARG A 255 34.59 23.67 42.40
CA ARG A 255 34.17 24.06 41.04
C ARG A 255 32.66 24.19 40.87
N GLN A 256 31.88 24.01 41.94
CA GLN A 256 30.41 24.01 41.91
C GLN A 256 29.81 23.01 40.91
N ILE A 257 30.47 21.86 40.73
CA ILE A 257 29.90 20.71 40.01
C ILE A 257 29.03 19.92 40.99
N ARG A 258 27.81 19.55 40.59
CA ARG A 258 26.84 18.85 41.44
C ARG A 258 26.23 17.64 40.73
N ILE A 259 26.17 16.52 41.44
CA ILE A 259 25.42 15.34 41.03
C ILE A 259 24.06 15.39 41.74
N PRO A 260 22.93 15.38 41.03
CA PRO A 260 21.61 15.49 41.64
C PRO A 260 21.19 14.12 42.20
N TYR A 261 21.35 13.89 43.50
CA TYR A 261 20.88 12.65 44.14
C TYR A 261 19.37 12.64 44.46
N GLN A 262 18.66 13.72 44.14
CA GLN A 262 17.22 13.93 44.35
C GLN A 262 16.67 14.77 43.20
N LYS A 263 15.35 14.67 42.90
CA LYS A 263 14.67 15.53 41.92
C LYS A 263 14.93 17.00 42.24
N THR A 264 15.63 17.68 41.35
CA THR A 264 16.10 19.06 41.55
C THR A 264 15.33 20.01 40.63
N PRO A 265 14.65 21.06 41.15
CA PRO A 265 13.90 21.99 40.30
C PRO A 265 14.80 22.73 39.30
N TRP A 266 14.33 22.85 38.05
CA TRP A 266 15.02 23.54 36.96
C TRP A 266 13.98 24.25 36.08
N ALA A 267 13.26 25.19 36.70
CA ALA A 267 12.22 25.99 36.05
C ALA A 267 12.81 27.13 35.19
N PRO A 268 12.07 27.65 34.18
CA PRO A 268 12.53 28.75 33.34
C PRO A 268 12.79 30.00 34.18
N THR A 269 13.86 30.73 33.87
CA THR A 269 14.21 31.97 34.57
C THR A 269 14.02 33.16 33.63
N PRO A 270 13.19 34.17 33.96
CA PRO A 270 12.99 35.33 33.10
C PRO A 270 14.31 36.00 32.71
N GLY A 271 14.63 36.01 31.41
CA GLY A 271 15.87 36.57 30.86
C GLY A 271 17.10 35.65 30.86
N LYS A 272 17.01 34.42 31.40
CA LYS A 272 18.05 33.37 31.22
C LYS A 272 17.40 32.09 30.68
N ARG A 273 17.74 31.71 29.45
CA ARG A 273 17.37 30.41 28.89
C ARG A 273 18.13 29.28 29.58
N ARG A 274 17.45 28.17 29.83
CA ARG A 274 18.02 26.91 30.31
C ARG A 274 18.81 26.24 29.18
N VAL A 275 20.06 25.86 29.45
CA VAL A 275 20.96 25.25 28.45
C VAL A 275 21.59 23.98 28.99
N ALA A 276 21.58 22.92 28.18
CA ALA A 276 22.22 21.64 28.47
C ALA A 276 23.22 21.22 27.38
N ALA A 277 24.25 20.48 27.78
CA ALA A 277 25.13 19.74 26.88
C ALA A 277 24.84 18.23 26.97
N VAL A 278 25.01 17.52 25.85
CA VAL A 278 24.92 16.05 25.78
C VAL A 278 26.20 15.50 25.15
N ASN A 279 26.88 14.58 25.82
CA ASN A 279 28.07 13.89 25.32
C ASN A 279 27.76 12.46 24.87
N ASN A 280 28.35 12.02 23.76
CA ASN A 280 28.35 10.61 23.37
C ASN A 280 29.69 10.20 22.72
N PHE A 281 30.39 9.24 23.33
CA PHE A 281 31.77 8.88 22.97
C PHE A 281 31.89 7.39 22.67
N SER A 282 32.22 7.03 21.43
CA SER A 282 32.38 5.62 21.01
C SER A 282 33.72 5.04 21.47
N ALA A 283 33.74 3.75 21.84
CA ALA A 283 34.95 2.98 22.10
C ALA A 283 35.93 2.92 20.90
N ALA A 284 35.45 3.18 19.67
CA ALA A 284 36.28 3.33 18.47
C ALA A 284 36.96 4.72 18.35
N GLY A 285 36.69 5.65 19.29
CA GLY A 285 37.25 7.00 19.33
C GLY A 285 36.44 8.06 18.58
N GLY A 286 35.25 7.74 18.06
CA GLY A 286 34.31 8.70 17.51
C GLY A 286 33.60 9.47 18.63
N ASN A 287 33.80 10.79 18.71
CA ASN A 287 33.25 11.63 19.78
C ASN A 287 32.24 12.64 19.23
N SER A 288 31.03 12.66 19.81
CA SER A 288 29.96 13.61 19.52
C SER A 288 29.58 14.40 20.77
N SER A 289 29.21 15.67 20.60
CA SER A 289 28.69 16.52 21.67
C SER A 289 27.70 17.53 21.08
N LEU A 290 26.61 17.78 21.78
CA LEU A 290 25.50 18.65 21.36
C LEU A 290 25.21 19.67 22.48
N LEU A 291 24.89 20.91 22.10
CA LEU A 291 24.26 21.89 22.99
C LEU A 291 22.78 22.05 22.62
N ILE A 292 21.94 22.14 23.64
CA ILE A 292 20.48 22.22 23.52
C ILE A 292 20.01 23.35 24.45
N GLU A 293 19.10 24.19 23.95
CA GLU A 293 18.48 25.30 24.68
C GLU A 293 16.96 25.10 24.69
N GLU A 294 16.28 25.60 25.72
CA GLU A 294 14.81 25.54 25.78
C GLU A 294 14.13 26.34 24.64
N ALA A 295 13.01 25.84 24.13
CA ALA A 295 12.31 26.44 23.01
C ALA A 295 11.76 27.84 23.33
N PRO A 296 11.84 28.81 22.40
CA PRO A 296 11.20 30.12 22.57
C PRO A 296 9.68 30.01 22.42
N THR A 297 8.94 30.78 23.21
CA THR A 297 7.47 30.81 23.19
C THR A 297 6.93 31.52 21.94
N HIS A 298 6.68 30.75 20.87
CA HIS A 298 6.04 31.24 19.64
C HIS A 298 5.00 30.23 19.11
N SER A 299 3.95 30.77 18.47
CA SER A 299 2.93 30.02 17.73
C SER A 299 3.51 29.36 16.47
N ILE A 300 2.89 28.26 16.00
CA ILE A 300 3.45 27.38 14.96
C ILE A 300 2.48 27.27 13.76
N ASP A 301 2.96 27.58 12.55
CA ASP A 301 2.16 27.61 11.31
C ASP A 301 2.14 26.24 10.58
N PHE A 302 0.97 25.58 10.42
CA PHE A 302 0.88 24.37 9.57
C PHE A 302 -0.58 23.95 9.16
N HIS A 303 -0.89 23.45 7.94
CA HIS A 303 -2.09 22.57 7.63
C HIS A 303 -2.05 21.78 6.28
N LYS A 304 -2.28 20.43 6.30
CA LYS A 304 -3.00 19.56 5.30
C LYS A 304 -2.51 18.08 5.21
N PRO A 305 -3.43 17.07 5.16
CA PRO A 305 -3.23 15.71 4.61
C PRO A 305 -3.86 15.52 3.20
N ILE A 306 -3.81 14.30 2.63
CA ILE A 306 -4.44 13.90 1.35
C ILE A 306 -5.03 12.46 1.49
N PRO A 307 -6.28 12.17 1.06
CA PRO A 307 -6.85 10.81 1.04
C PRO A 307 -6.31 9.90 -0.07
N ALA A 308 -6.41 8.57 0.10
CA ALA A 308 -5.89 7.56 -0.83
C ALA A 308 -6.89 7.13 -1.94
N THR A 309 -8.19 7.33 -1.75
CA THR A 309 -9.24 7.04 -2.74
C THR A 309 -9.82 8.32 -3.32
N GLY A 310 -10.28 8.29 -4.58
CA GLY A 310 -10.89 9.45 -5.23
C GLY A 310 -12.18 9.89 -4.51
N PRO A 311 -12.45 11.21 -4.42
CA PRO A 311 -13.63 11.70 -3.72
C PRO A 311 -14.94 11.31 -4.44
N PRO A 312 -16.05 11.10 -3.71
CA PRO A 312 -17.35 10.84 -4.31
C PRO A 312 -17.91 12.09 -5.02
N SER A 313 -18.81 11.87 -5.98
CA SER A 313 -19.55 12.93 -6.69
C SER A 313 -20.38 13.79 -5.73
N VAL A 314 -20.39 15.11 -5.93
CA VAL A 314 -21.09 16.07 -5.08
C VAL A 314 -22.15 16.85 -5.86
N ALA A 315 -23.39 16.82 -5.37
CA ALA A 315 -24.52 17.53 -5.96
C ALA A 315 -24.96 18.70 -5.08
N PHE A 316 -25.04 19.93 -5.62
CA PHE A 316 -25.58 21.09 -4.89
C PHE A 316 -27.06 21.30 -5.24
N ALA A 317 -27.93 21.25 -4.23
CA ALA A 317 -29.35 21.57 -4.34
C ALA A 317 -29.62 22.96 -3.77
N PHE A 318 -30.16 23.88 -4.56
CA PHE A 318 -30.41 25.26 -4.15
C PHE A 318 -31.87 25.46 -3.72
N THR A 319 -32.06 25.96 -2.50
CA THR A 319 -33.37 25.99 -1.82
C THR A 319 -34.37 26.97 -2.46
N GLY A 320 -35.66 26.63 -2.43
CA GLY A 320 -36.74 27.50 -2.90
C GLY A 320 -37.15 28.61 -1.91
N GLN A 321 -38.01 29.51 -2.38
CA GLN A 321 -38.61 30.55 -1.54
C GLN A 321 -39.50 29.95 -0.44
N GLY A 322 -39.53 30.58 0.74
CA GLY A 322 -40.30 30.14 1.92
C GLY A 322 -39.50 29.31 2.93
N ALA A 323 -38.32 28.81 2.54
CA ALA A 323 -37.36 28.21 3.47
C ALA A 323 -36.62 29.26 4.33
N ALA A 324 -36.40 30.45 3.76
CA ALA A 324 -35.76 31.58 4.42
C ALA A 324 -36.45 31.96 5.73
N TYR A 325 -35.64 32.29 6.73
CA TYR A 325 -36.08 32.88 7.99
C TYR A 325 -35.15 34.05 8.36
N LYS A 326 -35.67 34.94 9.20
CA LYS A 326 -35.07 36.23 9.50
C LYS A 326 -33.72 36.02 10.24
N SER A 327 -32.66 36.66 9.74
CA SER A 327 -31.27 36.51 10.20
C SER A 327 -30.66 35.10 10.06
N SER A 328 -31.06 34.30 9.06
CA SER A 328 -30.62 32.90 8.86
C SER A 328 -29.11 32.65 8.63
N SER A 329 -28.31 33.69 8.40
CA SER A 329 -26.85 33.58 8.21
C SER A 329 -26.04 34.52 9.11
N TYR A 330 -26.62 34.90 10.25
CA TYR A 330 -26.09 35.91 11.17
C TYR A 330 -24.71 35.52 11.74
N GLU A 331 -24.57 34.30 12.26
CA GLU A 331 -23.36 33.85 12.94
C GLU A 331 -22.19 33.74 11.95
N LEU A 332 -22.44 33.18 10.76
CA LEU A 332 -21.43 33.05 9.71
C LEU A 332 -21.03 34.42 9.13
N PHE A 333 -21.99 35.34 8.95
CA PHE A 333 -21.71 36.71 8.48
C PHE A 333 -20.84 37.50 9.47
N HIS A 334 -21.03 37.35 10.78
CA HIS A 334 -20.23 38.07 11.78
C HIS A 334 -18.83 37.48 11.96
N THR A 335 -18.69 36.15 11.91
CA THR A 335 -17.42 35.48 12.26
C THR A 335 -16.55 35.13 11.05
N SER A 336 -17.12 34.63 9.93
CA SER A 336 -16.33 34.25 8.75
C SER A 336 -16.00 35.47 7.87
N PRO A 337 -14.72 35.87 7.74
CA PRO A 337 -14.34 37.03 6.93
C PRO A 337 -14.59 36.80 5.44
N TYR A 338 -14.45 35.57 4.95
CA TYR A 338 -14.65 35.19 3.55
C TYR A 338 -16.13 35.30 3.17
N PHE A 339 -17.03 34.66 3.94
CA PHE A 339 -18.46 34.69 3.67
C PHE A 339 -19.01 36.12 3.74
N ARG A 340 -18.61 36.89 4.75
CA ARG A 340 -18.93 38.33 4.86
C ARG A 340 -18.47 39.13 3.64
N ALA A 341 -17.26 38.88 3.14
CA ALA A 341 -16.75 39.58 1.95
C ALA A 341 -17.57 39.25 0.68
N GLN A 342 -18.03 38.01 0.51
CA GLN A 342 -18.94 37.65 -0.59
C GLN A 342 -20.29 38.37 -0.45
N ILE A 343 -20.91 38.33 0.73
CA ILE A 343 -22.20 38.99 1.00
C ILE A 343 -22.13 40.51 0.73
N LEU A 344 -21.10 41.20 1.26
CA LEU A 344 -20.90 42.64 1.06
C LEU A 344 -20.62 43.01 -0.42
N HIS A 345 -19.95 42.13 -1.16
CA HIS A 345 -19.71 42.31 -2.59
C HIS A 345 -21.00 42.18 -3.42
N LEU A 346 -21.84 41.19 -3.10
CA LEU A 346 -23.13 40.98 -3.76
C LEU A 346 -24.13 42.11 -3.43
N ASP A 347 -24.12 42.63 -2.21
CA ASP A 347 -24.87 43.83 -1.84
C ASP A 347 -24.41 45.08 -2.61
N ALA A 348 -23.10 45.25 -2.83
CA ALA A 348 -22.57 46.34 -3.64
C ALA A 348 -23.02 46.24 -5.11
N ILE A 349 -23.10 45.03 -5.68
CA ILE A 349 -23.66 44.79 -7.02
C ILE A 349 -25.16 45.13 -7.04
N SER A 350 -25.94 44.62 -6.07
CA SER A 350 -27.38 44.87 -5.95
C SER A 350 -27.72 46.36 -5.90
N ARG A 351 -27.02 47.12 -5.03
CA ARG A 351 -27.16 48.59 -4.96
C ARG A 351 -26.70 49.29 -6.25
N GLY A 352 -25.68 48.77 -6.92
CA GLY A 352 -25.23 49.27 -8.22
C GLY A 352 -26.28 49.16 -9.33
N GLN A 353 -27.22 48.21 -9.20
CA GLN A 353 -28.36 48.03 -10.12
C GLN A 353 -29.62 48.82 -9.71
N GLY A 354 -29.55 49.58 -8.60
CA GLY A 354 -30.64 50.43 -8.09
C GLY A 354 -31.57 49.76 -7.08
N PHE A 355 -31.22 48.59 -6.52
CA PHE A 355 -31.98 47.97 -5.43
C PHE A 355 -31.55 48.47 -4.05
N SER A 356 -32.43 48.31 -3.06
CA SER A 356 -32.10 48.54 -1.64
C SER A 356 -31.06 47.53 -1.13
N SER A 357 -30.30 47.92 -0.11
CA SER A 357 -29.38 46.99 0.57
C SER A 357 -30.17 45.84 1.21
N PHE A 358 -29.64 44.62 1.08
CA PHE A 358 -30.22 43.43 1.71
C PHE A 358 -29.48 42.98 2.98
N ILE A 359 -28.37 43.64 3.34
CA ILE A 359 -27.63 43.39 4.59
C ILE A 359 -28.54 43.40 5.84
N PRO A 360 -29.57 44.27 5.97
CA PRO A 360 -30.50 44.26 7.11
C PRO A 360 -31.26 42.95 7.36
N VAL A 361 -31.34 42.05 6.37
CA VAL A 361 -31.97 40.72 6.52
C VAL A 361 -31.04 39.74 7.26
N ILE A 362 -29.72 40.00 7.21
CA ILE A 362 -28.65 39.08 7.61
C ILE A 362 -27.94 39.57 8.89
N ASP A 363 -27.69 40.86 9.01
CA ASP A 363 -26.82 41.44 10.04
C ASP A 363 -27.46 41.58 11.44
N GLY A 364 -28.77 41.32 11.58
CA GLY A 364 -29.47 41.48 12.86
C GLY A 364 -29.69 42.93 13.31
N SER A 365 -29.54 43.91 12.39
CA SER A 365 -29.82 45.33 12.65
C SER A 365 -31.29 45.63 12.99
N HIS A 366 -32.20 44.71 12.67
CA HIS A 366 -33.63 44.79 12.92
C HIS A 366 -34.09 43.63 13.83
N PRO A 367 -35.19 43.79 14.61
CA PRO A 367 -35.79 42.70 15.37
C PRO A 367 -36.13 41.49 14.49
N ARG A 368 -36.09 40.28 15.06
CA ARG A 368 -36.35 39.02 14.34
C ARG A 368 -37.77 38.91 13.79
N GLU A 369 -38.66 39.81 14.16
CA GLU A 369 -40.05 39.91 13.69
C GLU A 369 -40.19 40.85 12.47
N TYR A 370 -39.22 41.71 12.17
CA TYR A 370 -39.32 42.76 11.13
C TYR A 370 -39.60 42.18 9.73
N GLU A 371 -40.36 42.90 8.90
CA GLU A 371 -40.78 42.47 7.58
C GLU A 371 -40.08 43.31 6.49
N HIS A 372 -39.36 42.63 5.60
CA HIS A 372 -38.67 43.25 4.46
C HIS A 372 -39.45 42.96 3.17
N SER A 373 -39.33 43.82 2.15
CA SER A 373 -40.12 43.64 0.92
C SER A 373 -39.78 42.35 0.15
N PRO A 374 -40.71 41.83 -0.67
CA PRO A 374 -40.47 40.73 -1.60
C PRO A 374 -39.20 40.88 -2.47
N VAL A 375 -38.87 42.11 -2.92
CA VAL A 375 -37.60 42.39 -3.60
C VAL A 375 -36.39 42.13 -2.70
N ILE A 376 -36.38 42.71 -1.49
CA ILE A 376 -35.23 42.60 -0.58
C ILE A 376 -35.02 41.15 -0.13
N THR A 377 -36.10 40.43 0.18
CA THR A 377 -36.04 39.03 0.66
C THR A 377 -35.58 38.05 -0.42
N GLN A 378 -36.11 38.15 -1.65
CA GLN A 378 -35.67 37.27 -2.75
C GLN A 378 -34.20 37.50 -3.13
N VAL A 379 -33.76 38.76 -3.18
CA VAL A 379 -32.35 39.09 -3.46
C VAL A 379 -31.44 38.64 -2.31
N ALA A 380 -31.86 38.82 -1.05
CA ALA A 380 -31.11 38.33 0.11
C ALA A 380 -30.88 36.81 0.06
N GLN A 381 -31.92 36.02 -0.27
CA GLN A 381 -31.83 34.56 -0.36
C GLN A 381 -30.83 34.14 -1.44
N VAL A 382 -31.00 34.61 -2.69
CA VAL A 382 -30.12 34.21 -3.81
C VAL A 382 -28.67 34.69 -3.59
N CYS A 383 -28.45 35.88 -3.01
CA CYS A 383 -27.10 36.32 -2.66
C CYS A 383 -26.48 35.48 -1.54
N THR A 384 -27.28 35.04 -0.57
CA THR A 384 -26.84 34.14 0.51
C THR A 384 -26.42 32.79 -0.08
N GLU A 385 -27.24 32.21 -0.94
CA GLU A 385 -26.97 30.93 -1.62
C GLU A 385 -25.70 30.99 -2.48
N ILE A 386 -25.51 32.08 -3.24
CA ILE A 386 -24.28 32.31 -4.03
C ILE A 386 -23.04 32.45 -3.13
N ALA A 387 -23.14 33.19 -2.01
CA ALA A 387 -22.03 33.32 -1.07
C ALA A 387 -21.72 32.01 -0.34
N LEU A 388 -22.73 31.18 -0.09
CA LEU A 388 -22.65 29.91 0.62
C LEU A 388 -22.05 28.80 -0.26
N ALA A 389 -22.45 28.70 -1.52
CA ALA A 389 -21.80 27.82 -2.50
C ALA A 389 -20.31 28.18 -2.67
N LYS A 390 -19.98 29.46 -2.77
CA LYS A 390 -18.58 29.93 -2.79
C LYS A 390 -17.81 29.59 -1.50
N TYR A 391 -18.47 29.62 -0.34
CA TYR A 391 -17.86 29.24 0.92
C TYR A 391 -17.57 27.73 0.97
N TRP A 392 -18.53 26.88 0.57
CA TRP A 392 -18.29 25.44 0.40
C TRP A 392 -17.12 25.13 -0.55
N VAL A 393 -17.04 25.84 -1.69
CA VAL A 393 -15.90 25.72 -2.63
C VAL A 393 -14.58 26.16 -1.99
N SER A 394 -14.57 27.17 -1.11
CA SER A 394 -13.37 27.55 -0.34
C SER A 394 -12.97 26.51 0.71
N LEU A 395 -13.95 25.75 1.22
CA LEU A 395 -13.77 24.59 2.10
C LEU A 395 -13.43 23.30 1.33
N GLY A 396 -13.05 23.39 0.05
CA GLY A 396 -12.65 22.27 -0.80
C GLY A 396 -13.80 21.53 -1.48
N VAL A 397 -15.05 21.79 -1.07
CA VAL A 397 -16.25 21.06 -1.50
C VAL A 397 -16.85 21.74 -2.74
N LYS A 398 -16.71 21.10 -3.90
CA LYS A 398 -17.19 21.61 -5.20
C LYS A 398 -18.33 20.74 -5.70
N PRO A 399 -19.35 21.29 -6.38
CA PRO A 399 -20.35 20.50 -7.06
C PRO A 399 -19.84 19.99 -8.41
N ASP A 400 -20.10 18.72 -8.70
CA ASP A 400 -20.01 18.12 -10.03
C ASP A 400 -21.33 18.28 -10.80
N VAL A 401 -22.42 18.62 -10.10
CA VAL A 401 -23.78 18.80 -10.65
C VAL A 401 -24.61 19.75 -9.77
N VAL A 402 -25.55 20.51 -10.37
CA VAL A 402 -26.46 21.41 -9.64
C VAL A 402 -27.93 21.21 -9.97
N ILE A 403 -28.81 21.42 -8.99
CA ILE A 403 -30.27 21.55 -9.15
C ILE A 403 -30.77 22.75 -8.34
N GLY A 404 -31.73 23.52 -8.84
CA GLY A 404 -32.36 24.60 -8.07
C GLY A 404 -33.87 24.45 -8.00
N HIS A 405 -34.44 24.74 -6.83
CA HIS A 405 -35.90 24.77 -6.65
C HIS A 405 -36.41 26.20 -6.77
N SER A 406 -37.27 26.49 -7.76
CA SER A 406 -37.94 27.79 -7.88
C SER A 406 -36.94 28.97 -7.84
N LEU A 407 -36.96 29.81 -6.81
CA LEU A 407 -36.01 30.91 -6.59
C LEU A 407 -34.54 30.47 -6.57
N GLY A 408 -34.23 29.28 -6.05
CA GLY A 408 -32.87 28.75 -6.00
C GLY A 408 -32.28 28.42 -7.38
N GLU A 409 -33.09 28.33 -8.44
CA GLU A 409 -32.60 28.09 -9.80
C GLU A 409 -31.68 29.22 -10.29
N TYR A 410 -31.88 30.47 -9.86
CA TYR A 410 -30.99 31.58 -10.22
C TYR A 410 -29.62 31.47 -9.56
N ALA A 411 -29.53 30.90 -8.35
CA ALA A 411 -28.27 30.60 -7.68
C ALA A 411 -27.58 29.38 -8.31
N ALA A 412 -28.33 28.32 -8.65
CA ALA A 412 -27.82 27.14 -9.36
C ALA A 412 -27.23 27.51 -10.73
N LEU A 413 -27.96 28.31 -11.52
CA LEU A 413 -27.50 28.83 -12.82
C LEU A 413 -26.27 29.74 -12.70
N HIS A 414 -26.11 30.48 -11.60
CA HIS A 414 -24.86 31.21 -11.35
C HIS A 414 -23.69 30.27 -11.08
N VAL A 415 -23.88 29.25 -10.24
CA VAL A 415 -22.82 28.31 -9.86
C VAL A 415 -22.40 27.40 -11.03
N ALA A 416 -23.33 27.06 -11.92
CA ALA A 416 -23.02 26.42 -13.21
C ALA A 416 -22.34 27.34 -14.23
N GLY A 417 -22.23 28.65 -13.97
CA GLY A 417 -21.61 29.63 -14.88
C GLY A 417 -22.55 30.24 -15.93
N VAL A 418 -23.79 29.75 -16.05
CA VAL A 418 -24.80 30.20 -17.03
C VAL A 418 -25.19 31.68 -16.83
N LEU A 419 -25.15 32.17 -15.60
CA LEU A 419 -25.40 33.57 -15.23
C LEU A 419 -24.21 34.16 -14.47
N SER A 420 -23.87 35.43 -14.68
CA SER A 420 -23.03 36.13 -13.70
C SER A 420 -23.85 36.43 -12.43
N ALA A 421 -23.15 36.70 -11.32
CA ALA A 421 -23.83 37.13 -10.09
C ALA A 421 -24.61 38.45 -10.29
N SER A 422 -24.17 39.30 -11.23
CA SER A 422 -24.90 40.52 -11.62
C SER A 422 -26.21 40.16 -12.31
N ASP A 423 -26.20 39.21 -13.26
CA ASP A 423 -27.40 38.80 -14.00
C ASP A 423 -28.42 38.11 -13.09
N ALA A 424 -27.96 37.22 -12.19
CA ALA A 424 -28.82 36.54 -11.23
C ALA A 424 -29.52 37.54 -10.28
N ILE A 425 -28.79 38.51 -9.73
CA ILE A 425 -29.36 39.60 -8.91
C ILE A 425 -30.34 40.45 -9.73
N PHE A 426 -29.99 40.79 -10.97
CA PHE A 426 -30.82 41.61 -11.84
C PHE A 426 -32.16 40.93 -12.14
N LEU A 427 -32.15 39.66 -12.57
CA LEU A 427 -33.35 38.90 -12.87
C LEU A 427 -34.25 38.79 -11.65
N VAL A 428 -33.70 38.36 -10.50
CA VAL A 428 -34.46 38.15 -9.27
C VAL A 428 -35.07 39.46 -8.76
N GLY A 429 -34.26 40.53 -8.69
CA GLY A 429 -34.71 41.84 -8.22
C GLY A 429 -35.73 42.49 -9.16
N ARG A 430 -35.56 42.38 -10.49
CA ARG A 430 -36.52 42.91 -11.47
C ARG A 430 -37.82 42.11 -11.48
N ARG A 431 -37.77 40.78 -11.41
CA ARG A 431 -38.95 39.91 -11.30
C ARG A 431 -39.78 40.28 -10.07
N ALA A 432 -39.14 40.38 -8.90
CA ALA A 432 -39.80 40.79 -7.67
C ALA A 432 -40.37 42.22 -7.75
N SER A 433 -39.65 43.16 -8.38
CA SER A 433 -40.12 44.54 -8.56
C SER A 433 -41.37 44.61 -9.46
N LEU A 434 -41.43 43.78 -10.51
CA LEU A 434 -42.59 43.71 -11.40
C LEU A 434 -43.80 43.06 -10.72
N LEU A 435 -43.60 42.05 -9.87
CA LEU A 435 -44.66 41.49 -9.03
C LEU A 435 -45.23 42.55 -8.07
N GLU A 436 -44.38 43.30 -7.37
CA GLU A 436 -44.80 44.43 -6.50
C GLU A 436 -45.55 45.55 -7.27
N GLN A 437 -45.35 45.67 -8.58
CA GLN A 437 -45.98 46.71 -9.42
C GLN A 437 -47.26 46.26 -10.15
N LYS A 438 -47.38 44.98 -10.51
CA LYS A 438 -48.46 44.46 -11.36
C LYS A 438 -49.37 43.42 -10.71
N CYS A 439 -48.97 42.84 -9.58
CA CYS A 439 -49.67 41.73 -8.95
C CYS A 439 -50.23 42.15 -7.58
N GLN A 440 -51.46 41.74 -7.27
CA GLN A 440 -52.09 42.03 -5.99
C GLN A 440 -51.70 40.99 -4.94
N VAL A 441 -50.96 41.40 -3.90
CA VAL A 441 -50.64 40.56 -2.74
C VAL A 441 -51.92 39.95 -2.15
N GLY A 442 -51.89 38.66 -1.85
CA GLY A 442 -53.01 37.91 -1.26
C GLY A 442 -54.16 37.52 -2.21
N SER A 443 -54.12 37.88 -3.49
CA SER A 443 -55.17 37.46 -4.45
C SER A 443 -55.09 35.98 -4.83
N HIS A 444 -53.92 35.37 -4.67
CA HIS A 444 -53.65 33.95 -4.92
C HIS A 444 -52.92 33.36 -3.70
N LYS A 445 -53.05 32.05 -3.54
CA LYS A 445 -52.51 31.26 -2.43
C LYS A 445 -51.68 30.10 -2.96
N MET A 446 -50.67 29.66 -2.21
CA MET A 446 -49.95 28.40 -2.48
C MET A 446 -50.13 27.44 -1.31
N VAL A 447 -50.32 26.15 -1.61
CA VAL A 447 -50.56 25.11 -0.60
C VAL A 447 -49.74 23.88 -0.93
N ALA A 448 -48.87 23.45 0.00
CA ALA A 448 -48.19 22.17 -0.09
C ALA A 448 -49.11 21.05 0.42
N VAL A 449 -49.34 20.04 -0.42
CA VAL A 449 -50.24 18.90 -0.16
C VAL A 449 -49.42 17.62 -0.08
N ARG A 450 -49.69 16.80 0.95
CA ARG A 450 -49.02 15.51 1.18
C ARG A 450 -49.66 14.37 0.37
N ALA A 451 -49.72 14.55 -0.94
CA ALA A 451 -50.32 13.63 -1.91
C ALA A 451 -49.55 13.65 -3.25
N SER A 452 -49.72 12.59 -4.07
CA SER A 452 -49.30 12.64 -5.48
C SER A 452 -50.28 13.48 -6.30
N LEU A 453 -49.84 13.96 -7.48
CA LEU A 453 -50.73 14.69 -8.40
C LEU A 453 -51.99 13.89 -8.74
N SER A 454 -51.87 12.60 -9.06
CA SER A 454 -53.01 11.74 -9.38
C SER A 454 -54.04 11.60 -8.25
N GLN A 455 -53.59 11.62 -6.98
CA GLN A 455 -54.48 11.63 -5.82
C GLN A 455 -55.21 12.96 -5.68
N ILE A 456 -54.55 14.07 -6.00
CA ILE A 456 -55.14 15.41 -5.99
C ILE A 456 -56.16 15.55 -7.13
N GLU A 457 -55.86 15.02 -8.32
CA GLU A 457 -56.79 14.99 -9.46
C GLU A 457 -58.10 14.24 -9.13
N GLU A 458 -58.00 13.10 -8.43
CA GLU A 458 -59.14 12.31 -7.96
C GLU A 458 -59.98 13.09 -6.92
N SER A 459 -59.35 13.56 -5.83
CA SER A 459 -60.03 14.27 -4.73
C SER A 459 -60.49 15.69 -5.06
N ALA A 460 -59.86 16.37 -6.03
CA ALA A 460 -60.32 17.68 -6.50
C ALA A 460 -61.73 17.57 -7.11
N ASN A 461 -62.06 16.44 -7.75
CA ASN A 461 -63.35 16.18 -8.40
C ASN A 461 -63.78 17.33 -9.34
N GLY A 462 -62.87 17.73 -10.24
CA GLY A 462 -63.11 18.77 -11.25
C GLY A 462 -63.05 20.22 -10.76
N LYS A 463 -62.65 20.49 -9.51
CA LYS A 463 -62.34 21.86 -9.04
C LYS A 463 -61.11 22.43 -9.76
N THR A 464 -61.08 23.74 -9.91
CA THR A 464 -59.96 24.48 -10.53
C THR A 464 -58.80 24.67 -9.56
N TYR A 465 -57.57 24.49 -10.08
CA TYR A 465 -56.29 24.77 -9.42
C TYR A 465 -55.17 24.72 -10.46
N GLU A 466 -54.00 25.25 -10.14
CA GLU A 466 -52.76 25.12 -10.91
C GLU A 466 -51.70 24.37 -10.09
N VAL A 467 -50.92 23.49 -10.74
CA VAL A 467 -49.79 22.80 -10.10
C VAL A 467 -48.56 23.69 -10.15
N ALA A 468 -48.12 24.20 -9.00
CA ALA A 468 -46.94 25.05 -8.92
C ALA A 468 -45.63 24.25 -8.82
N CYS A 469 -45.62 23.14 -8.07
CA CYS A 469 -44.44 22.28 -7.94
C CYS A 469 -44.81 20.80 -7.79
N VAL A 470 -44.01 19.91 -8.36
CA VAL A 470 -43.98 18.47 -8.05
C VAL A 470 -42.63 18.18 -7.40
N ASN A 471 -42.61 18.18 -6.08
CA ASN A 471 -41.37 18.14 -5.29
C ASN A 471 -40.86 16.70 -5.14
N GLY A 472 -41.77 15.76 -4.87
CA GLY A 472 -41.46 14.34 -4.67
C GLY A 472 -42.72 13.48 -4.81
N PRO A 473 -42.63 12.13 -4.70
CA PRO A 473 -43.73 11.22 -5.05
C PRO A 473 -45.05 11.42 -4.29
N LYS A 474 -45.02 12.07 -3.12
CA LYS A 474 -46.19 12.46 -2.32
C LYS A 474 -46.09 13.90 -1.79
N GLU A 475 -45.41 14.77 -2.53
CA GLU A 475 -45.20 16.17 -2.17
C GLU A 475 -45.47 17.06 -3.39
N THR A 476 -46.67 17.61 -3.45
CA THR A 476 -47.14 18.47 -4.56
C THR A 476 -47.53 19.84 -4.00
N VAL A 477 -47.20 20.93 -4.68
CA VAL A 477 -47.62 22.29 -4.31
C VAL A 477 -48.64 22.79 -5.33
N LEU A 478 -49.81 23.16 -4.83
CA LEU A 478 -50.91 23.72 -5.61
C LEU A 478 -50.92 25.25 -5.46
N SER A 479 -51.50 25.92 -6.44
CA SER A 479 -51.66 27.38 -6.47
C SER A 479 -52.91 27.80 -7.24
N GLY A 480 -53.39 29.01 -6.99
CA GLY A 480 -54.56 29.57 -7.67
C GLY A 480 -55.17 30.72 -6.89
N PRO A 481 -56.29 31.30 -7.37
CA PRO A 481 -57.03 32.33 -6.65
C PRO A 481 -57.42 31.85 -5.23
N THR A 482 -57.35 32.75 -4.25
CA THR A 482 -57.48 32.36 -2.83
C THR A 482 -58.80 31.64 -2.51
N GLU A 483 -59.92 32.09 -3.10
CA GLU A 483 -61.25 31.47 -2.90
C GLU A 483 -61.36 30.05 -3.50
N GLU A 484 -60.73 29.83 -4.65
CA GLU A 484 -60.66 28.50 -5.30
C GLU A 484 -59.75 27.56 -4.49
N MET A 485 -58.61 28.09 -4.03
CA MET A 485 -57.64 27.35 -3.22
C MET A 485 -58.20 26.90 -1.86
N ASP A 486 -59.01 27.73 -1.20
CA ASP A 486 -59.67 27.33 0.04
C ASP A 486 -60.75 26.25 -0.19
N THR A 487 -61.40 26.28 -1.36
CA THR A 487 -62.42 25.29 -1.74
C THR A 487 -61.82 23.91 -2.05
N ILE A 488 -60.65 23.84 -2.71
CA ILE A 488 -59.95 22.56 -2.95
C ILE A 488 -59.26 22.03 -1.68
N VAL A 489 -58.70 22.90 -0.82
CA VAL A 489 -58.10 22.47 0.45
C VAL A 489 -59.12 21.74 1.33
N HIS A 490 -60.35 22.25 1.44
CA HIS A 490 -61.40 21.58 2.20
C HIS A 490 -61.64 20.14 1.73
N SER A 491 -61.73 19.91 0.41
CA SER A 491 -61.92 18.56 -0.14
C SER A 491 -60.71 17.64 0.06
N LEU A 492 -59.49 18.17 -0.06
CA LEU A 492 -58.28 17.39 0.19
C LEU A 492 -58.15 17.00 1.67
N GLU A 493 -58.58 17.87 2.60
CA GLU A 493 -58.61 17.58 4.03
C GLU A 493 -59.75 16.63 4.42
N GLU A 494 -60.92 16.70 3.75
CA GLU A 494 -62.01 15.71 3.87
C GLU A 494 -61.58 14.30 3.46
N ASP A 495 -60.83 14.17 2.36
CA ASP A 495 -60.22 12.90 1.92
C ASP A 495 -58.95 12.52 2.72
N GLY A 496 -58.59 13.30 3.75
CA GLY A 496 -57.57 12.96 4.75
C GLY A 496 -56.13 13.36 4.40
N TYR A 497 -55.91 14.12 3.32
CA TYR A 497 -54.59 14.65 2.98
C TYR A 497 -54.23 15.87 3.84
N LYS A 498 -52.94 15.97 4.20
CA LYS A 498 -52.44 17.14 4.94
C LYS A 498 -52.10 18.27 3.99
N CYS A 499 -52.79 19.39 4.14
CA CYS A 499 -52.54 20.64 3.44
C CYS A 499 -51.78 21.62 4.34
N PHE A 500 -50.85 22.39 3.74
CA PHE A 500 -50.08 23.42 4.43
C PHE A 500 -50.04 24.67 3.57
N SER A 501 -50.72 25.74 3.98
CA SER A 501 -50.60 27.05 3.33
C SER A 501 -49.16 27.55 3.43
N LEU A 502 -48.59 27.99 2.32
CA LEU A 502 -47.25 28.59 2.30
C LEU A 502 -47.35 30.10 2.57
N ASP A 503 -46.43 30.61 3.38
CA ASP A 503 -46.34 32.03 3.73
C ASP A 503 -45.54 32.77 2.65
N VAL A 504 -46.25 33.27 1.62
CA VAL A 504 -45.68 33.95 0.46
C VAL A 504 -46.57 35.11 0.02
N ALA A 505 -45.98 36.27 -0.29
CA ALA A 505 -46.71 37.45 -0.75
C ALA A 505 -47.37 37.27 -2.15
N PHE A 506 -46.81 36.37 -2.96
CA PHE A 506 -47.26 36.03 -4.31
C PHE A 506 -47.23 34.52 -4.52
N ALA A 507 -48.17 34.00 -5.31
CA ALA A 507 -48.21 32.60 -5.73
C ALA A 507 -47.38 32.39 -7.00
N PHE A 508 -46.17 31.86 -6.83
CA PHE A 508 -45.27 31.55 -7.94
C PHE A 508 -45.75 30.35 -8.73
N HIS A 509 -45.39 30.29 -10.01
CA HIS A 509 -45.79 29.21 -10.93
C HIS A 509 -47.31 29.11 -11.12
N SER A 510 -47.97 30.26 -11.06
CA SER A 510 -49.42 30.43 -11.21
C SER A 510 -49.76 31.62 -12.11
N SER A 511 -51.03 31.71 -12.50
CA SER A 511 -51.59 32.80 -13.30
C SER A 511 -51.46 34.19 -12.69
N GLN A 512 -51.17 34.30 -11.38
CA GLN A 512 -50.84 35.59 -10.75
C GLN A 512 -49.63 36.28 -11.41
N ILE A 513 -48.71 35.53 -12.01
CA ILE A 513 -47.48 36.06 -12.63
C ILE A 513 -47.68 36.46 -14.10
N ASP A 514 -48.76 36.05 -14.77
CA ASP A 514 -48.99 36.33 -16.20
C ASP A 514 -48.83 37.82 -16.61
N PRO A 515 -49.27 38.84 -15.82
CA PRO A 515 -49.05 40.26 -16.14
C PRO A 515 -47.58 40.72 -16.21
N VAL A 516 -46.64 39.93 -15.65
CA VAL A 516 -45.22 40.25 -15.51
C VAL A 516 -44.35 39.64 -16.62
N LEU A 517 -44.83 38.59 -17.29
CA LEU A 517 -43.98 37.71 -18.11
C LEU A 517 -43.38 38.37 -19.36
N ASP A 518 -44.11 39.23 -20.06
CA ASP A 518 -43.61 39.91 -21.26
C ASP A 518 -42.49 40.91 -20.92
N ASP A 519 -42.69 41.74 -19.89
CA ASP A 519 -41.67 42.66 -19.37
C ASP A 519 -40.44 41.88 -18.87
N PHE A 520 -40.64 40.76 -18.18
CA PHE A 520 -39.55 39.97 -17.62
C PHE A 520 -38.72 39.27 -18.69
N GLU A 521 -39.35 38.67 -19.72
CA GLU A 521 -38.64 38.13 -20.88
C GLU A 521 -37.92 39.24 -21.66
N HIS A 522 -38.53 40.42 -21.81
CA HIS A 522 -37.89 41.54 -22.49
C HIS A 522 -36.63 42.02 -21.75
N LEU A 523 -36.71 42.19 -20.41
CA LEU A 523 -35.56 42.55 -19.57
C LEU A 523 -34.46 41.48 -19.61
N ALA A 524 -34.82 40.19 -19.51
CA ALA A 524 -33.87 39.09 -19.63
C ALA A 524 -33.19 39.08 -21.01
N LYS A 525 -33.92 39.38 -22.08
CA LYS A 525 -33.40 39.41 -23.45
C LYS A 525 -32.56 40.66 -23.78
N SER A 526 -32.79 41.78 -23.10
CA SER A 526 -32.10 43.04 -23.35
C SER A 526 -30.89 43.30 -22.46
N SER A 527 -30.84 42.66 -21.27
CA SER A 527 -29.97 43.09 -20.18
C SER A 527 -29.18 41.97 -19.50
N VAL A 528 -29.34 40.71 -19.93
CA VAL A 528 -28.64 39.55 -19.39
C VAL A 528 -27.92 38.78 -20.49
N LEU A 529 -26.71 38.30 -20.19
CA LEU A 529 -25.95 37.40 -21.04
C LEU A 529 -25.95 35.98 -20.45
N PHE A 530 -26.61 35.06 -21.15
CA PHE A 530 -26.59 33.63 -20.82
C PHE A 530 -25.34 32.97 -21.40
N GLN A 531 -24.76 32.02 -20.66
CA GLN A 531 -23.55 31.26 -21.03
C GLN A 531 -23.81 29.75 -21.01
N GLU A 532 -22.90 28.99 -21.60
CA GLU A 532 -22.89 27.52 -21.52
C GLU A 532 -22.63 27.04 -20.07
N PRO A 533 -23.34 26.01 -19.57
CA PRO A 533 -23.10 25.48 -18.24
C PRO A 533 -21.77 24.72 -18.16
N HIS A 534 -20.83 25.21 -17.35
CA HIS A 534 -19.60 24.49 -17.01
C HIS A 534 -19.83 23.34 -16.02
N ILE A 535 -21.01 23.30 -15.38
CA ILE A 535 -21.45 22.25 -14.45
C ILE A 535 -22.87 21.84 -14.87
N PRO A 536 -23.18 20.55 -15.08
CA PRO A 536 -24.50 20.09 -15.50
C PRO A 536 -25.63 20.60 -14.60
N VAL A 537 -26.71 21.10 -15.24
CA VAL A 537 -27.87 21.67 -14.55
C VAL A 537 -29.08 20.74 -14.69
N LEU A 538 -29.60 20.24 -13.58
CA LEU A 538 -30.89 19.55 -13.52
C LEU A 538 -32.00 20.59 -13.62
N SER A 539 -32.84 20.48 -14.64
CA SER A 539 -33.92 21.43 -14.93
C SER A 539 -35.28 20.89 -14.47
N PRO A 540 -35.89 21.47 -13.41
CA PRO A 540 -37.27 21.13 -13.02
C PRO A 540 -38.30 21.50 -14.09
N LEU A 541 -38.02 22.55 -14.88
CA LEU A 541 -38.88 23.02 -15.96
C LEU A 541 -38.93 22.02 -17.14
N LEU A 542 -37.79 21.44 -17.51
CA LEU A 542 -37.66 20.59 -18.70
C LEU A 542 -37.57 19.10 -18.39
N SER A 543 -37.48 18.72 -17.10
CA SER A 543 -37.28 17.32 -16.65
C SER A 543 -36.12 16.62 -17.37
N LYS A 544 -35.02 17.36 -17.59
CA LYS A 544 -33.76 16.87 -18.18
C LYS A 544 -32.56 17.49 -17.48
N VAL A 545 -31.39 16.88 -17.67
CA VAL A 545 -30.10 17.54 -17.42
C VAL A 545 -29.71 18.40 -18.63
N ILE A 546 -29.14 19.57 -18.37
CA ILE A 546 -28.67 20.53 -19.37
C ILE A 546 -27.14 20.53 -19.39
N PHE A 547 -26.58 20.42 -20.59
CA PHE A 547 -25.14 20.43 -20.88
C PHE A 547 -24.78 21.44 -21.99
N ASP A 548 -25.74 22.26 -22.46
CA ASP A 548 -25.67 22.95 -23.76
C ASP A 548 -25.85 24.49 -23.68
N ASP A 549 -25.25 25.20 -24.64
CA ASP A 549 -25.17 26.67 -24.75
C ASP A 549 -26.50 27.40 -25.04
N ARG A 550 -27.60 26.68 -25.28
CA ARG A 550 -28.84 27.26 -25.85
C ARG A 550 -30.11 27.00 -25.05
N THR A 551 -30.17 25.93 -24.26
CA THR A 551 -31.39 25.57 -23.52
C THR A 551 -31.79 26.66 -22.52
N VAL A 552 -30.84 27.27 -21.80
CA VAL A 552 -31.12 28.35 -20.86
C VAL A 552 -30.94 29.71 -21.56
N ASN A 553 -32.01 30.49 -21.59
CA ASN A 553 -32.08 31.79 -22.26
C ASN A 553 -33.26 32.62 -21.69
N ALA A 554 -33.52 33.80 -22.26
CA ALA A 554 -34.61 34.69 -21.82
C ALA A 554 -36.00 34.02 -21.79
N ASN A 555 -36.30 33.12 -22.73
CA ASN A 555 -37.56 32.37 -22.76
C ASN A 555 -37.59 31.27 -21.69
N TYR A 556 -36.44 30.60 -21.43
CA TYR A 556 -36.33 29.65 -20.32
C TYR A 556 -36.68 30.30 -18.98
N VAL A 557 -36.10 31.47 -18.66
CA VAL A 557 -36.37 32.13 -17.36
C VAL A 557 -37.77 32.71 -17.27
N ARG A 558 -38.39 33.11 -18.41
CA ARG A 558 -39.83 33.41 -18.46
C ARG A 558 -40.66 32.20 -18.07
N ARG A 559 -40.41 31.04 -18.69
CA ARG A 559 -41.14 29.79 -18.45
C ARG A 559 -40.93 29.26 -17.04
N SER A 560 -39.69 29.24 -16.54
CA SER A 560 -39.34 28.88 -15.15
C SER A 560 -40.00 29.78 -14.09
N ALA A 561 -40.43 31.00 -14.44
CA ALA A 561 -41.20 31.86 -13.53
C ALA A 561 -42.72 31.58 -13.51
N ARG A 562 -43.25 30.70 -14.38
CA ARG A 562 -44.69 30.51 -14.61
C ARG A 562 -45.16 29.05 -14.64
N GLU A 563 -44.35 28.16 -15.16
CA GLU A 563 -44.66 26.73 -15.33
C GLU A 563 -44.21 25.92 -14.11
N ALA A 564 -44.78 24.72 -13.94
CA ALA A 564 -44.58 23.90 -12.75
C ALA A 564 -43.11 23.48 -12.53
N VAL A 565 -42.62 23.63 -11.30
CA VAL A 565 -41.30 23.14 -10.88
C VAL A 565 -41.39 21.63 -10.62
N ASN A 566 -41.08 20.79 -11.63
CA ASN A 566 -41.05 19.33 -11.47
C ASN A 566 -39.67 18.86 -10.99
N PHE A 567 -39.38 19.13 -9.72
CA PHE A 567 -38.12 18.76 -9.06
C PHE A 567 -37.94 17.23 -9.04
N LYS A 568 -39.04 16.48 -8.83
CA LYS A 568 -39.06 15.01 -8.85
C LYS A 568 -38.48 14.46 -10.16
N SER A 569 -39.04 14.85 -11.32
CA SER A 569 -38.60 14.28 -12.59
C SER A 569 -37.26 14.81 -13.09
N ALA A 570 -36.78 15.95 -12.58
CA ALA A 570 -35.39 16.36 -12.79
C ALA A 570 -34.38 15.44 -12.08
N LEU A 571 -34.69 15.00 -10.85
CA LEU A 571 -33.89 13.99 -10.13
C LEU A 571 -33.94 12.63 -10.84
N GLU A 572 -35.13 12.16 -11.20
CA GLU A 572 -35.30 10.89 -11.93
C GLU A 572 -34.56 10.90 -13.28
N ALA A 573 -34.62 12.01 -14.03
CA ALA A 573 -33.91 12.15 -15.30
C ALA A 573 -32.38 12.07 -15.13
N ALA A 574 -31.83 12.71 -14.09
CA ALA A 574 -30.39 12.69 -13.82
C ALA A 574 -29.89 11.30 -13.39
N TYR A 575 -30.67 10.60 -12.57
CA TYR A 575 -30.36 9.23 -12.15
C TYR A 575 -30.43 8.26 -13.33
N ASN A 576 -31.48 8.34 -14.15
CA ASN A 576 -31.68 7.48 -15.33
C ASN A 576 -30.60 7.64 -16.42
N ILE A 577 -29.86 8.76 -16.45
CA ILE A 577 -28.72 8.96 -17.37
C ILE A 577 -27.35 8.84 -16.69
N GLY A 578 -27.29 8.48 -15.40
CA GLY A 578 -26.03 8.31 -14.66
C GLY A 578 -25.27 9.61 -14.38
N THR A 579 -25.94 10.76 -14.32
CA THR A 579 -25.32 12.02 -13.82
C THR A 579 -25.29 12.08 -12.29
N VAL A 580 -26.16 11.32 -11.63
CA VAL A 580 -26.17 11.09 -10.17
C VAL A 580 -26.49 9.63 -9.89
N ASP A 581 -26.05 9.12 -8.76
CA ASP A 581 -26.19 7.74 -8.32
C ASP A 581 -26.43 7.62 -6.80
N ASP A 582 -26.43 6.39 -6.28
CA ASP A 582 -26.58 6.08 -4.85
C ASP A 582 -25.47 6.64 -3.95
N GLU A 583 -24.28 6.84 -4.51
CA GLU A 583 -23.06 7.24 -3.80
C GLU A 583 -22.83 8.76 -3.85
N THR A 584 -23.61 9.48 -4.68
CA THR A 584 -23.58 10.94 -4.85
C THR A 584 -23.99 11.64 -3.55
N VAL A 585 -23.14 12.54 -3.06
CA VAL A 585 -23.36 13.31 -1.84
C VAL A 585 -24.13 14.60 -2.14
N TRP A 586 -25.33 14.73 -1.57
CA TRP A 586 -26.19 15.89 -1.82
C TRP A 586 -26.03 16.95 -0.73
N ILE A 587 -25.71 18.18 -1.12
CA ILE A 587 -25.57 19.33 -0.22
C ILE A 587 -26.65 20.37 -0.55
N GLU A 588 -27.46 20.74 0.42
CA GLU A 588 -28.45 21.81 0.23
C GLU A 588 -27.85 23.18 0.58
N ILE A 589 -27.75 24.00 -0.46
CA ILE A 589 -27.29 25.39 -0.42
C ILE A 589 -28.50 26.29 -0.20
N GLY A 590 -28.67 26.73 1.05
CA GLY A 590 -29.74 27.63 1.42
C GLY A 590 -29.96 27.70 2.94
N PRO A 591 -31.02 28.40 3.37
CA PRO A 591 -31.28 28.69 4.78
C PRO A 591 -31.85 27.51 5.58
N HIS A 592 -32.42 26.49 4.93
CA HIS A 592 -33.01 25.33 5.61
C HIS A 592 -33.09 24.13 4.65
N PRO A 593 -32.84 22.88 5.09
CA PRO A 593 -32.89 21.72 4.22
C PRO A 593 -34.32 21.31 3.86
N VAL A 594 -34.83 21.81 2.73
CA VAL A 594 -36.14 21.46 2.16
C VAL A 594 -35.97 20.48 1.00
N CYS A 595 -35.09 20.80 0.04
CA CYS A 595 -34.76 19.94 -1.10
C CYS A 595 -34.19 18.58 -0.68
N LEU A 596 -33.48 18.47 0.44
CA LEU A 596 -32.98 17.17 0.95
C LEU A 596 -34.12 16.19 1.27
N GLY A 597 -35.30 16.68 1.67
CA GLY A 597 -36.49 15.84 1.85
C GLY A 597 -37.03 15.31 0.51
N PHE A 598 -36.98 16.14 -0.53
CA PHE A 598 -37.39 15.78 -1.89
C PHE A 598 -36.44 14.74 -2.51
N ILE A 599 -35.12 14.92 -2.29
CA ILE A 599 -34.08 13.98 -2.71
C ILE A 599 -34.25 12.64 -2.01
N LYS A 600 -34.36 12.61 -0.67
CA LYS A 600 -34.58 11.36 0.08
C LYS A 600 -35.84 10.62 -0.35
N SER A 601 -36.95 11.34 -0.57
CA SER A 601 -38.22 10.72 -0.96
C SER A 601 -38.30 10.32 -2.45
N THR A 602 -37.38 10.76 -3.30
CA THR A 602 -37.35 10.42 -4.74
C THR A 602 -36.27 9.39 -5.08
N LEU A 603 -35.05 9.54 -4.57
CA LEU A 603 -33.89 8.70 -4.94
C LEU A 603 -33.45 7.71 -3.85
N SER A 604 -33.76 7.95 -2.58
CA SER A 604 -33.29 7.12 -1.44
C SER A 604 -31.76 6.86 -1.41
N PRO A 605 -30.90 7.90 -1.51
CA PRO A 605 -29.44 7.74 -1.60
C PRO A 605 -28.85 7.03 -0.37
N LYS A 606 -27.73 6.31 -0.57
CA LYS A 606 -27.04 5.58 0.49
C LYS A 606 -26.19 6.48 1.39
N LYS A 607 -25.66 7.59 0.85
CA LYS A 607 -24.88 8.57 1.61
C LYS A 607 -25.77 9.52 2.41
N ASP A 608 -25.14 10.18 3.39
CA ASP A 608 -25.73 11.32 4.07
C ASP A 608 -26.06 12.45 3.09
N VAL A 609 -27.08 13.23 3.46
CA VAL A 609 -27.47 14.45 2.75
C VAL A 609 -27.28 15.63 3.70
N ILE A 610 -26.62 16.67 3.20
CA ILE A 610 -25.87 17.62 4.01
C ILE A 610 -26.52 19.00 3.97
N PRO A 611 -27.00 19.56 5.09
CA PRO A 611 -27.53 20.92 5.14
C PRO A 611 -26.39 21.95 5.20
N SER A 612 -26.56 23.11 4.56
CA SER A 612 -25.68 24.26 4.89
C SER A 612 -26.07 24.89 6.23
N PHE A 613 -27.35 25.18 6.44
CA PHE A 613 -27.90 25.75 7.68
C PHE A 613 -29.19 25.03 8.10
N ARG A 614 -29.48 24.96 9.41
CA ARG A 614 -30.77 24.51 9.96
C ARG A 614 -31.48 25.64 10.70
N ARG A 615 -32.82 25.62 10.67
CA ARG A 615 -33.65 26.67 11.29
C ARG A 615 -33.66 26.48 12.81
N GLY A 616 -33.15 27.49 13.53
CA GLY A 616 -33.05 27.46 14.98
C GLY A 616 -31.75 26.85 15.53
N GLU A 617 -30.77 26.55 14.66
CA GLU A 617 -29.43 26.10 15.03
C GLU A 617 -28.39 27.19 14.68
N ASP A 618 -27.26 27.22 15.39
CA ASP A 618 -26.11 28.07 15.08
C ASP A 618 -25.46 27.61 13.75
N ASN A 619 -25.15 28.54 12.84
CA ASN A 619 -24.56 28.24 11.55
C ASN A 619 -23.29 27.35 11.65
N TRP A 620 -22.43 27.55 12.65
CA TRP A 620 -21.22 26.76 12.83
C TRP A 620 -21.48 25.36 13.36
N VAL A 621 -22.56 25.19 14.14
CA VAL A 621 -22.98 23.85 14.60
C VAL A 621 -23.47 23.04 13.41
N THR A 622 -24.34 23.60 12.54
CA THR A 622 -24.73 22.92 11.30
C THR A 622 -23.53 22.64 10.38
N MET A 623 -22.66 23.65 10.14
CA MET A 623 -21.52 23.52 9.24
C MET A 623 -20.47 22.51 9.76
N SER A 624 -20.17 22.48 11.05
CA SER A 624 -19.17 21.56 11.62
C SER A 624 -19.63 20.09 11.59
N GLN A 625 -20.89 19.81 11.95
CA GLN A 625 -21.50 18.48 11.77
C GLN A 625 -21.43 18.03 10.30
N SER A 626 -21.75 18.96 9.39
CA SER A 626 -21.80 18.71 7.95
C SER A 626 -20.43 18.42 7.35
N LEU A 627 -19.41 19.21 7.72
CA LEU A 627 -18.01 18.97 7.34
C LEU A 627 -17.46 17.66 7.91
N ALA A 628 -17.86 17.27 9.12
CA ALA A 628 -17.48 15.99 9.72
C ALA A 628 -18.10 14.80 8.96
N SER A 629 -19.40 14.83 8.64
CA SER A 629 -20.04 13.78 7.82
C SER A 629 -19.42 13.69 6.41
N LEU A 630 -19.16 14.83 5.76
CA LEU A 630 -18.46 14.88 4.47
C LEU A 630 -17.05 14.28 4.53
N HIS A 631 -16.28 14.59 5.57
CA HIS A 631 -14.94 14.05 5.79
C HIS A 631 -14.97 12.52 6.01
N CYS A 632 -15.89 12.02 6.84
CA CYS A 632 -16.12 10.58 7.01
C CYS A 632 -16.63 9.87 5.75
N THR A 633 -17.21 10.63 4.81
CA THR A 633 -17.65 10.14 3.48
C THR A 633 -16.52 10.21 2.44
N GLY A 634 -15.31 10.67 2.80
CA GLY A 634 -14.14 10.73 1.91
C GLY A 634 -14.01 12.04 1.11
N VAL A 635 -14.86 13.04 1.35
CA VAL A 635 -14.73 14.34 0.69
C VAL A 635 -13.56 15.12 1.30
N ASN A 636 -12.66 15.64 0.45
CA ASN A 636 -11.44 16.31 0.88
C ASN A 636 -11.70 17.73 1.43
N ILE A 637 -11.91 17.82 2.75
CA ILE A 637 -12.24 19.07 3.43
C ILE A 637 -11.03 19.99 3.62
N GLY A 638 -11.19 21.25 3.17
CA GLY A 638 -10.30 22.38 3.41
C GLY A 638 -10.37 22.92 4.84
N TRP A 639 -10.10 22.08 5.84
CA TRP A 639 -10.17 22.40 7.27
C TRP A 639 -9.40 23.69 7.66
N SER A 640 -8.34 24.03 6.93
CA SER A 640 -7.59 25.29 7.12
C SER A 640 -8.46 26.54 6.94
N GLU A 641 -9.36 26.59 5.97
CA GLU A 641 -10.25 27.75 5.77
C GLU A 641 -11.43 27.75 6.77
N PHE A 642 -11.85 26.58 7.25
CA PHE A 642 -12.80 26.46 8.37
C PHE A 642 -12.23 27.01 9.67
N HIS A 643 -10.98 26.65 10.00
CA HIS A 643 -10.32 27.06 11.24
C HIS A 643 -9.74 28.49 11.20
N ARG A 644 -9.59 29.08 10.00
CA ARG A 644 -9.02 30.42 9.79
C ARG A 644 -9.59 31.56 10.66
N PRO A 645 -10.90 31.64 10.99
CA PRO A 645 -11.42 32.66 11.90
C PRO A 645 -10.94 32.49 13.35
N PHE A 646 -10.48 31.29 13.71
CA PHE A 646 -10.17 30.86 15.08
C PHE A 646 -8.66 30.61 15.31
N GLU A 647 -7.84 30.69 14.26
CA GLU A 647 -6.38 30.45 14.22
C GLU A 647 -5.61 30.94 15.48
N LYS A 648 -5.91 32.15 15.97
CA LYS A 648 -5.25 32.79 17.12
C LYS A 648 -5.57 32.19 18.49
N VAL A 649 -6.50 31.24 18.57
CA VAL A 649 -6.90 30.53 19.81
C VAL A 649 -6.80 29.01 19.67
N LEU A 650 -6.08 28.52 18.66
CA LEU A 650 -5.75 27.10 18.51
C LEU A 650 -4.47 26.76 19.30
N GLU A 651 -4.47 25.59 19.93
CA GLU A 651 -3.34 25.01 20.65
C GLU A 651 -3.13 23.59 20.14
N LEU A 652 -1.86 23.12 20.09
CA LEU A 652 -1.57 21.72 19.80
C LEU A 652 -1.89 20.89 21.04
N LEU A 653 -2.97 20.12 20.98
CA LEU A 653 -3.37 19.22 22.06
C LEU A 653 -2.41 18.03 22.15
N ASP A 654 -1.95 17.72 23.36
CA ASP A 654 -1.26 16.45 23.67
C ASP A 654 -2.32 15.33 23.74
N LEU A 655 -2.68 14.81 22.56
CA LEU A 655 -3.57 13.68 22.40
C LEU A 655 -2.80 12.35 22.61
N PRO A 656 -3.48 11.25 22.96
CA PRO A 656 -2.91 9.93 22.78
C PRO A 656 -2.43 9.73 21.35
N THR A 657 -1.26 9.10 21.19
CA THR A 657 -0.79 8.63 19.88
C THR A 657 -1.69 7.50 19.36
N TYR A 658 -1.52 7.15 18.09
CA TYR A 658 -2.20 6.03 17.44
C TYR A 658 -2.19 4.76 18.31
N ALA A 659 -3.35 4.12 18.42
CA ALA A 659 -3.54 2.91 19.20
C ALA A 659 -3.21 1.69 18.32
N TRP A 660 -1.97 1.24 18.40
CA TRP A 660 -1.43 0.10 17.66
C TRP A 660 -2.28 -1.18 17.83
N ASN A 661 -2.58 -1.85 16.71
CA ASN A 661 -3.13 -3.21 16.69
C ASN A 661 -2.00 -4.24 16.89
N ASP A 662 -1.33 -4.13 18.05
CA ASP A 662 -0.09 -4.84 18.35
C ASP A 662 -0.25 -6.38 18.33
N ARG A 663 0.51 -7.04 17.45
CA ARG A 663 0.68 -8.50 17.41
C ARG A 663 2.15 -8.88 17.61
N THR A 664 2.40 -10.06 18.19
CA THR A 664 3.75 -10.50 18.54
C THR A 664 4.47 -11.18 17.37
N TYR A 665 5.44 -10.48 16.79
CA TYR A 665 6.32 -10.99 15.74
C TYR A 665 7.74 -11.17 16.29
N TRP A 666 8.13 -12.41 16.62
CA TRP A 666 9.38 -12.69 17.32
C TRP A 666 9.97 -14.07 16.99
N ILE A 667 11.08 -14.09 16.25
CA ILE A 667 11.86 -15.32 16.01
C ILE A 667 12.61 -15.68 17.30
N GLN A 668 12.11 -16.69 18.02
CA GLN A 668 12.72 -17.12 19.28
C GLN A 668 14.03 -17.89 19.06
N TYR A 669 15.10 -17.42 19.70
CA TYR A 669 16.41 -18.08 19.68
C TYR A 669 16.39 -19.41 20.43
N ASN A 670 16.43 -20.52 19.68
CA ASN A 670 16.34 -21.88 20.20
C ASN A 670 17.60 -22.70 19.84
N GLY A 671 18.57 -22.76 20.74
CA GLY A 671 19.80 -23.57 20.62
C GLY A 671 21.04 -22.88 21.21
N ASP A 672 22.18 -23.57 21.22
CA ASP A 672 23.51 -22.99 21.52
C ASP A 672 24.13 -22.23 20.32
N TRP A 673 23.28 -21.95 19.32
CA TRP A 673 23.62 -21.59 17.94
C TRP A 673 24.54 -20.37 17.81
N ALA A 674 24.43 -19.41 18.73
CA ALA A 674 25.25 -18.21 18.73
C ALA A 674 26.74 -18.51 19.01
N LEU A 675 27.06 -19.68 19.58
CA LEU A 675 28.34 -19.88 20.29
C LEU A 675 29.04 -21.24 20.05
N THR A 676 28.44 -22.22 19.36
CA THR A 676 29.17 -23.38 18.81
C THR A 676 28.96 -23.55 17.30
N LYS A 677 29.95 -24.13 16.59
CA LYS A 677 29.92 -24.29 15.12
C LYS A 677 29.94 -25.77 14.70
N GLY A 678 28.77 -26.24 14.25
CA GLY A 678 28.62 -27.32 13.27
C GLY A 678 28.72 -28.76 13.78
N ASN A 679 27.59 -29.48 13.74
CA ASN A 679 27.58 -30.94 13.61
C ASN A 679 26.23 -31.44 13.06
N THR A 680 26.25 -32.46 12.20
CA THR A 680 25.06 -33.07 11.55
C THR A 680 25.10 -34.57 11.77
N PHE A 681 23.99 -35.21 12.20
CA PHE A 681 24.10 -36.58 12.75
C PHE A 681 23.04 -37.62 12.32
N TYR A 682 21.85 -37.25 11.78
CA TYR A 682 20.69 -38.17 11.83
C TYR A 682 19.89 -38.46 10.54
N ASP A 683 20.38 -38.16 9.33
CA ASP A 683 19.63 -38.38 8.07
C ASP A 683 20.33 -39.27 7.03
N GLU A 684 20.03 -40.57 7.04
CA GLU A 684 20.15 -41.49 5.89
C GLU A 684 18.91 -42.43 5.80
N GLU A 685 18.46 -42.73 4.56
CA GLU A 685 17.81 -43.99 4.07
C GLU A 685 16.44 -43.95 3.29
N LYS A 686 16.54 -43.74 1.95
CA LYS A 686 15.86 -44.46 0.81
C LYS A 686 14.49 -44.09 0.15
N VAL A 687 14.41 -44.42 -1.17
CA VAL A 687 13.34 -44.25 -2.23
C VAL A 687 13.68 -45.18 -3.46
N PRO A 688 13.12 -45.16 -4.72
CA PRO A 688 11.81 -44.78 -5.37
C PRO A 688 11.28 -45.79 -6.48
N ASN A 689 10.36 -45.36 -7.40
CA ASN A 689 10.01 -45.85 -8.80
C ASN A 689 8.71 -46.70 -9.04
N LYS A 690 8.14 -46.87 -10.27
CA LYS A 690 7.74 -45.99 -11.44
C LYS A 690 7.15 -46.85 -12.64
N ILE A 691 6.49 -46.23 -13.66
CA ILE A 691 6.07 -46.78 -15.02
C ILE A 691 4.83 -47.74 -15.07
N GLY A 692 3.88 -47.79 -16.05
CA GLY A 692 3.43 -46.86 -17.14
C GLY A 692 3.47 -47.36 -18.63
N ARG A 693 2.34 -47.45 -19.40
CA ARG A 693 2.31 -47.80 -20.87
C ARG A 693 1.06 -47.39 -21.70
N THR A 694 1.07 -47.55 -23.05
CA THR A 694 0.37 -46.69 -24.09
C THR A 694 -0.06 -47.36 -25.43
N ARG A 695 -0.77 -46.65 -26.37
CA ARG A 695 -1.08 -47.01 -27.81
C ARG A 695 -1.46 -45.78 -28.74
N PRO A 696 -1.57 -45.90 -30.11
CA PRO A 696 -1.21 -44.83 -31.11
C PRO A 696 -2.30 -44.28 -32.11
N VAL A 697 -1.92 -43.32 -32.99
CA VAL A 697 -2.75 -42.52 -33.96
C VAL A 697 -2.13 -42.43 -35.41
N ALA A 698 -2.77 -41.73 -36.37
CA ALA A 698 -2.52 -41.70 -37.83
C ALA A 698 -1.56 -40.57 -38.36
N THR A 699 -1.55 -40.29 -39.68
CA THR A 699 -0.47 -39.56 -40.41
C THR A 699 -0.83 -38.20 -41.03
N SER A 700 0.17 -37.32 -41.17
CA SER A 700 0.03 -35.92 -41.62
C SER A 700 1.03 -35.48 -42.71
N GLY A 701 0.78 -34.31 -43.32
CA GLY A 701 1.56 -33.69 -44.40
C GLY A 701 2.58 -32.61 -43.99
N LEU A 702 2.73 -32.31 -42.69
CA LEU A 702 3.88 -31.60 -42.11
C LEU A 702 4.39 -32.43 -40.94
N SER A 703 5.71 -32.56 -40.82
CA SER A 703 6.34 -33.27 -39.70
C SER A 703 7.75 -32.74 -39.42
N THR A 704 7.91 -32.09 -38.27
CA THR A 704 9.19 -31.69 -37.67
C THR A 704 9.34 -32.35 -36.30
N SER A 705 10.50 -32.19 -35.65
CA SER A 705 10.75 -32.67 -34.29
C SER A 705 9.95 -31.94 -33.20
N THR A 706 9.21 -30.88 -33.55
CA THR A 706 8.33 -30.10 -32.67
C THR A 706 6.87 -30.07 -33.12
N VAL A 707 6.62 -30.26 -34.43
CA VAL A 707 5.31 -30.22 -35.08
C VAL A 707 5.11 -31.56 -35.81
N HIS A 708 4.70 -32.59 -35.08
CA HIS A 708 4.67 -33.96 -35.60
C HIS A 708 3.57 -34.22 -36.61
N GLN A 709 2.37 -33.67 -36.39
CA GLN A 709 1.24 -33.78 -37.31
C GLN A 709 0.36 -32.52 -37.30
N ILE A 710 -0.08 -32.08 -38.47
CA ILE A 710 -1.31 -31.27 -38.64
C ILE A 710 -2.52 -32.19 -38.51
N ILE A 711 -3.42 -31.86 -37.58
CA ILE A 711 -4.71 -32.53 -37.37
C ILE A 711 -5.87 -31.77 -38.02
N GLU A 712 -5.71 -30.47 -38.25
CA GLU A 712 -6.74 -29.61 -38.84
C GLU A 712 -6.12 -28.53 -39.76
N GLN A 713 -6.77 -28.26 -40.90
CA GLN A 713 -6.37 -27.21 -41.85
C GLN A 713 -7.64 -26.59 -42.47
N ARG A 714 -7.98 -25.36 -42.07
CA ARG A 714 -8.98 -24.51 -42.74
C ARG A 714 -8.27 -23.36 -43.46
N LEU A 715 -8.62 -23.12 -44.72
CA LEU A 715 -8.06 -22.04 -45.54
C LEU A 715 -9.20 -21.48 -46.39
N ASP A 716 -9.48 -20.18 -46.32
CA ASP A 716 -10.51 -19.52 -47.13
C ASP A 716 -10.05 -18.11 -47.56
N GLY A 717 -9.87 -17.92 -48.86
CA GLY A 717 -9.35 -16.68 -49.45
C GLY A 717 -7.97 -16.31 -48.90
N THR A 718 -7.91 -15.25 -48.10
CA THR A 718 -6.71 -14.78 -47.38
C THR A 718 -6.70 -15.16 -45.90
N SER A 719 -7.76 -15.79 -45.39
CA SER A 719 -7.89 -16.27 -44.01
C SER A 719 -7.47 -17.75 -43.88
N GLY A 720 -7.06 -18.16 -42.67
CA GLY A 720 -6.80 -19.58 -42.43
C GLY A 720 -6.42 -19.93 -41.00
N THR A 721 -6.73 -21.18 -40.62
CA THR A 721 -6.37 -21.82 -39.35
C THR A 721 -5.65 -23.14 -39.63
N ILE A 722 -4.52 -23.36 -38.97
CA ILE A 722 -3.83 -24.66 -38.90
C ILE A 722 -3.82 -25.11 -37.45
N VAL A 723 -4.16 -26.36 -37.16
CA VAL A 723 -3.95 -26.97 -35.83
C VAL A 723 -3.03 -28.17 -35.96
N MET A 724 -1.93 -28.15 -35.20
CA MET A 724 -1.03 -29.28 -35.05
C MET A 724 -1.27 -30.03 -33.73
N GLN A 725 -0.84 -31.29 -33.69
CA GLN A 725 -0.66 -32.07 -32.47
C GLN A 725 0.75 -32.67 -32.46
N SER A 726 1.38 -32.66 -31.28
CA SER A 726 2.70 -33.23 -31.03
C SER A 726 2.72 -34.01 -29.73
N ASP A 727 3.36 -35.18 -29.74
CA ASP A 727 3.76 -35.87 -28.52
C ASP A 727 5.09 -35.30 -28.03
N VAL A 728 5.11 -34.70 -26.83
CA VAL A 728 6.32 -34.19 -26.17
C VAL A 728 7.30 -35.33 -25.86
N MET A 729 6.80 -36.57 -25.80
CA MET A 729 7.59 -37.76 -25.48
C MET A 729 8.25 -38.43 -26.70
N GLN A 730 7.98 -37.94 -27.91
CA GLN A 730 8.71 -38.34 -29.12
C GLN A 730 10.21 -38.03 -28.94
N VAL A 731 11.07 -38.94 -29.42
CA VAL A 731 12.53 -38.93 -29.15
C VAL A 731 13.23 -37.58 -29.34
N ASP A 732 12.92 -36.81 -30.38
CA ASP A 732 13.57 -35.51 -30.63
C ASP A 732 13.00 -34.39 -29.75
N PHE A 733 11.66 -34.29 -29.64
CA PHE A 733 11.00 -33.31 -28.77
C PHE A 733 11.45 -33.53 -27.32
N ARG A 734 11.42 -34.78 -26.86
CA ARG A 734 11.92 -35.17 -25.53
C ARG A 734 13.40 -34.87 -25.37
N SER A 735 14.22 -35.04 -26.41
CA SER A 735 15.64 -34.64 -26.42
C SER A 735 15.86 -33.12 -26.44
N ALA A 736 14.85 -32.32 -26.81
CA ALA A 736 14.89 -30.86 -26.65
C ALA A 736 14.49 -30.44 -25.23
N ALA A 737 13.40 -30.98 -24.67
CA ALA A 737 12.97 -30.71 -23.29
C ALA A 737 14.01 -31.16 -22.25
N TRP A 738 14.54 -32.38 -22.39
CA TRP A 738 15.68 -32.86 -21.58
C TRP A 738 17.03 -32.23 -21.98
N GLY A 739 17.01 -31.30 -22.94
CA GLY A 739 18.12 -30.39 -23.21
C GLY A 739 18.21 -29.21 -22.23
N HIS A 740 17.12 -28.95 -21.49
CA HIS A 740 16.98 -27.90 -20.49
C HIS A 740 16.36 -28.50 -19.22
N LYS A 741 17.19 -29.15 -18.39
CA LYS A 741 16.72 -29.87 -17.20
C LYS A 741 16.64 -28.92 -16.01
N MET A 742 15.47 -28.87 -15.35
CA MET A 742 15.23 -28.16 -14.08
C MET A 742 14.53 -29.11 -13.11
N ASN A 743 14.88 -29.06 -11.82
CA ASN A 743 14.29 -29.93 -10.79
C ASN A 743 14.31 -31.42 -11.18
N ASP A 744 15.43 -31.83 -11.78
CA ASP A 744 15.67 -33.12 -12.46
C ASP A 744 14.67 -33.56 -13.55
N CYS A 745 13.75 -32.69 -13.96
CA CYS A 745 12.80 -32.93 -15.05
C CYS A 745 13.21 -32.18 -16.34
N GLY A 746 12.89 -32.72 -17.51
CA GLY A 746 13.08 -32.01 -18.79
C GLY A 746 11.96 -30.99 -19.03
N VAL A 747 12.30 -29.71 -19.23
CA VAL A 747 11.32 -28.63 -19.37
C VAL A 747 11.26 -28.12 -20.81
N VAL A 748 10.05 -27.92 -21.34
CA VAL A 748 9.84 -27.33 -22.66
C VAL A 748 10.10 -25.82 -22.56
N THR A 749 11.09 -25.35 -23.30
CA THR A 749 11.59 -23.98 -23.27
C THR A 749 10.83 -23.05 -24.21
N SER A 750 10.86 -21.75 -23.93
CA SER A 750 10.36 -20.71 -24.85
C SER A 750 11.02 -20.78 -26.24
N SER A 751 12.25 -21.30 -26.36
CA SER A 751 12.90 -21.59 -27.65
C SER A 751 12.25 -22.76 -28.43
N ILE A 752 11.65 -23.75 -27.77
CA ILE A 752 10.83 -24.78 -28.43
C ILE A 752 9.50 -24.17 -28.89
N HIS A 753 8.88 -23.31 -28.08
CA HIS A 753 7.71 -22.52 -28.51
C HIS A 753 8.05 -21.62 -29.73
N ALA A 754 9.26 -21.08 -29.81
CA ALA A 754 9.72 -20.32 -30.97
C ALA A 754 9.91 -21.17 -32.24
N ASP A 755 10.51 -22.37 -32.15
CA ASP A 755 10.61 -23.28 -33.31
C ASP A 755 9.22 -23.71 -33.82
N ILE A 756 8.28 -24.01 -32.91
CA ILE A 756 6.87 -24.29 -33.26
C ILE A 756 6.27 -23.09 -33.99
N SER A 757 6.46 -21.88 -33.46
CA SER A 757 5.94 -20.63 -34.04
C SER A 757 6.48 -20.41 -35.46
N TYR A 758 7.81 -20.48 -35.66
CA TYR A 758 8.41 -20.34 -36.98
C TYR A 758 7.92 -21.42 -37.95
N THR A 759 7.81 -22.68 -37.49
CA THR A 759 7.32 -23.81 -38.30
C THR A 759 5.87 -23.59 -38.77
N LEU A 760 4.97 -23.21 -37.85
CA LEU A 760 3.55 -23.04 -38.14
C LEU A 760 3.26 -21.75 -38.93
N GLY A 761 3.95 -20.65 -38.59
CA GLY A 761 3.85 -19.39 -39.32
C GLY A 761 4.35 -19.51 -40.76
N GLU A 762 5.50 -20.16 -40.99
CA GLU A 762 5.98 -20.40 -42.35
C GLU A 762 5.02 -21.31 -43.14
N TYR A 763 4.45 -22.35 -42.50
CA TYR A 763 3.48 -23.22 -43.15
C TYR A 763 2.19 -22.48 -43.53
N LEU A 764 1.57 -21.73 -42.61
CA LEU A 764 0.38 -20.92 -42.87
C LEU A 764 0.63 -19.87 -43.98
N TYR A 765 1.72 -19.12 -43.87
CA TYR A 765 2.08 -18.10 -44.86
C TYR A 765 2.31 -18.72 -46.25
N ARG A 766 3.00 -19.86 -46.35
CA ARG A 766 3.21 -20.55 -47.63
C ARG A 766 1.92 -21.14 -48.22
N LYS A 767 0.90 -21.46 -47.41
CA LYS A 767 -0.42 -21.92 -47.89
C LYS A 767 -1.24 -20.77 -48.48
N LEU A 768 -1.28 -19.63 -47.79
CA LEU A 768 -2.08 -18.46 -48.20
C LEU A 768 -1.35 -17.58 -49.24
N MET A 769 -0.02 -17.59 -49.25
CA MET A 769 0.83 -16.90 -50.23
C MET A 769 1.81 -17.87 -50.95
N PRO A 770 1.35 -18.78 -51.83
CA PRO A 770 2.18 -19.81 -52.47
C PRO A 770 3.34 -19.31 -53.36
N LYS A 771 3.42 -18.00 -53.62
CA LYS A 771 4.49 -17.36 -54.39
C LYS A 771 5.67 -16.86 -53.52
N ALA A 772 5.56 -16.97 -52.19
CA ALA A 772 6.58 -16.53 -51.25
C ALA A 772 7.87 -17.38 -51.37
N LYS A 773 9.01 -16.72 -51.61
CA LYS A 773 10.32 -17.38 -51.72
C LYS A 773 10.98 -17.63 -50.35
N GLN A 774 10.86 -16.64 -49.47
CA GLN A 774 11.28 -16.68 -48.07
C GLN A 774 10.13 -16.09 -47.23
N VAL A 775 10.05 -16.50 -45.97
CA VAL A 775 9.12 -15.93 -44.98
C VAL A 775 9.97 -15.49 -43.80
N HIS A 776 9.93 -14.20 -43.48
CA HIS A 776 10.62 -13.63 -42.32
C HIS A 776 9.55 -13.12 -41.36
N MET A 777 9.71 -13.42 -40.07
CA MET A 777 8.71 -13.08 -39.07
C MET A 777 9.30 -12.80 -37.68
N SER A 778 8.55 -12.04 -36.90
CA SER A 778 8.77 -11.75 -35.49
C SER A 778 7.72 -12.48 -34.65
N ILE A 779 8.13 -13.11 -33.56
CA ILE A 779 7.25 -13.76 -32.59
C ILE A 779 7.05 -12.77 -31.44
N ASN A 780 5.95 -12.04 -31.49
CA ASN A 780 5.60 -11.01 -30.52
C ASN A 780 4.72 -11.58 -29.39
N ASN A 781 4.76 -10.94 -28.23
CA ASN A 781 3.89 -11.21 -27.08
C ASN A 781 3.80 -12.71 -26.74
N LEU A 782 4.94 -13.41 -26.69
CA LEU A 782 4.95 -14.79 -26.20
C LEU A 782 4.67 -14.74 -24.69
N GLU A 783 3.61 -15.42 -24.27
CA GLU A 783 3.23 -15.55 -22.87
C GLU A 783 2.87 -17.01 -22.56
N VAL A 784 3.59 -17.60 -21.61
CA VAL A 784 3.43 -18.99 -21.14
C VAL A 784 2.97 -18.91 -19.68
N THR A 785 1.70 -19.25 -19.42
CA THR A 785 1.08 -19.13 -18.08
C THR A 785 1.34 -20.34 -17.19
N LYS A 786 1.71 -21.49 -17.77
CA LYS A 786 2.00 -22.74 -17.08
C LYS A 786 3.15 -23.47 -17.78
N GLY A 787 4.22 -23.77 -17.04
CA GLY A 787 5.39 -24.46 -17.57
C GLY A 787 5.05 -25.89 -18.02
N LEU A 788 5.49 -26.28 -19.21
CA LEU A 788 5.28 -27.62 -19.76
C LEU A 788 6.48 -28.53 -19.46
N VAL A 789 6.28 -29.49 -18.56
CA VAL A 789 7.31 -30.45 -18.11
C VAL A 789 7.10 -31.79 -18.81
N ALA A 790 8.15 -32.35 -19.42
CA ALA A 790 8.11 -33.65 -20.08
C ALA A 790 8.02 -34.80 -19.06
N HIS A 791 7.20 -35.81 -19.36
CA HIS A 791 7.07 -37.00 -18.50
C HIS A 791 8.42 -37.72 -18.24
N ASN A 792 8.54 -38.28 -17.05
CA ASN A 792 9.67 -39.08 -16.60
C ASN A 792 9.71 -40.46 -17.27
N ASN A 793 8.56 -41.12 -17.47
CA ASN A 793 8.44 -42.40 -18.16
C ASN A 793 8.52 -42.23 -19.70
N PRO A 794 9.59 -42.69 -20.37
CA PRO A 794 9.73 -42.57 -21.83
C PRO A 794 8.73 -43.40 -22.65
N GLU A 795 8.00 -44.34 -22.02
CA GLU A 795 6.95 -45.15 -22.66
C GLU A 795 5.55 -44.51 -22.57
N SER A 796 5.44 -43.33 -21.92
CA SER A 796 4.19 -42.56 -21.86
C SER A 796 4.05 -41.61 -23.06
N HIS A 797 2.82 -41.18 -23.34
CA HIS A 797 2.53 -40.12 -24.32
C HIS A 797 2.10 -38.85 -23.57
N GLN A 798 2.46 -37.69 -24.10
CA GLN A 798 2.08 -36.38 -23.58
C GLN A 798 1.78 -35.45 -24.75
N TYR A 799 0.51 -35.38 -25.15
CA TYR A 799 0.12 -34.64 -26.34
C TYR A 799 -0.15 -33.16 -26.03
N ILE A 800 0.43 -32.29 -26.84
CA ILE A 800 0.02 -30.88 -26.96
C ILE A 800 -0.59 -30.63 -28.34
N GLN A 801 -1.51 -29.67 -28.42
CA GLN A 801 -1.98 -29.08 -29.67
C GLN A 801 -1.58 -27.60 -29.73
N VAL A 802 -1.33 -27.11 -30.94
CA VAL A 802 -1.02 -25.70 -31.18
C VAL A 802 -1.76 -25.23 -32.41
N SER A 803 -2.53 -24.15 -32.27
CA SER A 803 -3.19 -23.49 -33.39
C SER A 803 -2.34 -22.32 -33.89
N VAL A 804 -2.43 -22.02 -35.19
CA VAL A 804 -2.09 -20.72 -35.75
C VAL A 804 -3.25 -20.26 -36.64
N THR A 805 -3.71 -19.03 -36.47
CA THR A 805 -4.87 -18.46 -37.20
C THR A 805 -4.58 -17.06 -37.72
N THR A 806 -5.09 -16.73 -38.90
CA THR A 806 -5.19 -15.35 -39.40
C THR A 806 -6.56 -15.11 -40.02
N SER A 807 -7.15 -13.94 -39.75
CA SER A 807 -8.37 -13.46 -40.38
C SER A 807 -8.12 -12.91 -41.79
N ASP A 808 -6.92 -12.37 -42.04
CA ASP A 808 -6.44 -11.93 -43.35
C ASP A 808 -4.90 -11.88 -43.35
N ILE A 809 -4.24 -12.73 -44.14
CA ILE A 809 -2.77 -12.75 -44.26
C ILE A 809 -2.19 -11.42 -44.79
N ALA A 810 -2.99 -10.58 -45.47
CA ALA A 810 -2.58 -9.25 -45.91
C ALA A 810 -2.45 -8.24 -44.75
N SER A 811 -2.95 -8.56 -43.55
CA SER A 811 -2.62 -7.83 -42.31
C SER A 811 -1.17 -8.01 -41.86
N HIS A 812 -0.45 -8.97 -42.45
CA HIS A 812 0.88 -9.43 -42.01
C HIS A 812 0.92 -9.96 -40.55
N MET A 813 -0.22 -10.41 -40.00
CA MET A 813 -0.29 -11.00 -38.66
C MET A 813 -0.94 -12.39 -38.64
N ALA A 814 -0.58 -13.20 -37.63
CA ALA A 814 -1.26 -14.43 -37.26
C ALA A 814 -1.14 -14.69 -35.74
N GLU A 815 -2.19 -15.21 -35.11
CA GLU A 815 -2.26 -15.51 -33.67
C GLU A 815 -1.98 -16.99 -33.42
N LEU A 816 -1.36 -17.33 -32.28
CA LEU A 816 -1.08 -18.70 -31.86
C LEU A 816 -1.57 -18.98 -30.44
N THR A 817 -2.05 -20.19 -30.23
CA THR A 817 -2.44 -20.73 -28.92
C THR A 817 -1.90 -22.14 -28.74
N TRP A 818 -1.31 -22.43 -27.57
CA TRP A 818 -0.83 -23.76 -27.18
C TRP A 818 -1.76 -24.34 -26.12
N SER A 819 -2.14 -25.60 -26.27
CA SER A 819 -2.99 -26.33 -25.32
C SER A 819 -2.46 -27.72 -25.02
N ASN A 820 -2.57 -28.16 -23.77
CA ASN A 820 -2.41 -29.56 -23.38
C ASN A 820 -3.64 -30.35 -23.84
N VAL A 821 -3.45 -31.54 -24.41
CA VAL A 821 -4.54 -32.48 -24.67
C VAL A 821 -4.75 -33.31 -23.41
N LEU A 822 -5.96 -33.27 -22.85
CA LEU A 822 -6.28 -34.00 -21.62
C LEU A 822 -6.49 -35.50 -21.87
N SER A 823 -6.66 -36.27 -20.80
CA SER A 823 -6.70 -37.74 -20.81
C SER A 823 -7.89 -38.35 -21.56
N ASP A 824 -8.90 -37.56 -21.94
CA ASP A 824 -9.99 -37.96 -22.83
C ASP A 824 -9.63 -37.91 -24.32
N GLY A 825 -8.51 -37.27 -24.67
CA GLY A 825 -8.05 -37.07 -26.05
C GLY A 825 -8.83 -36.00 -26.84
N ILE A 826 -9.69 -35.22 -26.19
CA ILE A 826 -10.61 -34.26 -26.82
C ILE A 826 -10.54 -32.89 -26.15
N SER A 827 -10.49 -32.84 -24.82
CA SER A 827 -10.47 -31.59 -24.05
C SER A 827 -9.09 -30.94 -24.08
N LEU A 828 -9.08 -29.60 -24.16
CA LEU A 828 -7.87 -28.79 -24.34
C LEU A 828 -7.71 -27.77 -23.21
N GLU A 829 -6.57 -27.80 -22.50
CA GLU A 829 -6.18 -26.78 -21.51
C GLU A 829 -5.18 -25.82 -22.14
N GLN A 830 -5.59 -24.59 -22.48
CA GLN A 830 -4.70 -23.57 -23.04
C GLN A 830 -3.68 -23.07 -21.99
N PHE A 831 -2.40 -22.99 -22.37
CA PHE A 831 -1.31 -22.62 -21.45
C PHE A 831 -0.28 -21.63 -22.02
N ALA A 832 -0.33 -21.30 -23.32
CA ALA A 832 0.47 -20.21 -23.89
C ALA A 832 -0.20 -19.54 -25.10
N THR A 833 0.20 -18.31 -25.37
CA THR A 833 -0.23 -17.49 -26.53
C THR A 833 0.96 -16.75 -27.16
N ALA A 834 0.84 -16.37 -28.43
CA ALA A 834 1.77 -15.48 -29.13
C ALA A 834 1.13 -14.84 -30.38
N THR A 835 1.76 -13.80 -30.93
CA THR A 835 1.41 -13.21 -32.23
C THR A 835 2.60 -13.22 -33.17
N ILE A 836 2.48 -13.88 -34.32
CA ILE A 836 3.42 -13.78 -35.42
C ILE A 836 3.14 -12.51 -36.23
N VAL A 837 4.18 -11.72 -36.47
CA VAL A 837 4.17 -10.54 -37.35
C VAL A 837 5.18 -10.76 -38.47
N TYR A 838 4.72 -10.84 -39.71
CA TYR A 838 5.56 -11.00 -40.90
C TYR A 838 6.16 -9.64 -41.32
N GLY A 839 7.42 -9.59 -41.75
CA GLY A 839 8.08 -8.32 -42.10
C GLY A 839 9.40 -8.49 -42.86
N ASP A 840 10.04 -7.37 -43.22
CA ASP A 840 11.30 -7.38 -43.97
C ASP A 840 12.53 -7.31 -43.03
N PRO A 841 13.50 -8.25 -43.13
CA PRO A 841 14.72 -8.21 -42.33
C PRO A 841 15.63 -7.01 -42.61
N ALA A 842 15.51 -6.36 -43.79
CA ALA A 842 16.27 -5.16 -44.12
C ALA A 842 15.83 -3.94 -43.27
N ASP A 843 14.54 -3.80 -43.02
CA ASP A 843 14.00 -2.74 -42.15
C ASP A 843 14.46 -2.96 -40.71
N TRP A 844 14.42 -4.20 -40.22
CA TRP A 844 14.91 -4.55 -38.88
C TRP A 844 16.40 -4.23 -38.75
N MET A 845 17.25 -4.71 -39.67
CA MET A 845 18.68 -4.40 -39.68
C MET A 845 18.95 -2.89 -39.71
N THR A 846 18.17 -2.13 -40.48
CA THR A 846 18.30 -0.66 -40.57
C THR A 846 17.95 0.00 -39.23
N SER A 847 16.87 -0.43 -38.57
CA SER A 847 16.48 0.11 -37.26
C SER A 847 17.50 -0.16 -36.13
N TRP A 848 18.34 -1.19 -36.28
CA TRP A 848 19.31 -1.60 -35.25
C TRP A 848 20.69 -0.94 -35.37
N ILE A 849 20.96 -0.16 -36.42
CA ILE A 849 22.31 0.40 -36.68
C ILE A 849 22.80 1.31 -35.54
N SER A 850 21.94 2.19 -35.03
CA SER A 850 22.26 3.08 -33.90
C SER A 850 22.49 2.31 -32.60
N THR A 851 21.60 1.36 -32.29
CA THR A 851 21.69 0.52 -31.09
C THR A 851 22.93 -0.34 -31.10
N ALA A 852 23.33 -0.91 -32.25
CA ALA A 852 24.54 -1.73 -32.37
C ALA A 852 25.80 -0.99 -31.91
N HIS A 853 25.90 0.32 -32.21
CA HIS A 853 27.04 1.14 -31.76
C HIS A 853 27.06 1.34 -30.24
N LEU A 854 25.90 1.58 -29.61
CA LEU A 854 25.79 1.73 -28.15
C LEU A 854 26.11 0.42 -27.42
N ILE A 855 25.59 -0.70 -27.93
CA ILE A 855 25.81 -2.04 -27.35
C ILE A 855 27.28 -2.46 -27.46
N GLN A 856 27.96 -2.17 -28.58
CA GLN A 856 29.42 -2.36 -28.69
C GLN A 856 30.19 -1.57 -27.62
N GLY A 857 29.78 -0.33 -27.33
CA GLY A 857 30.39 0.47 -26.26
C GLY A 857 30.25 -0.16 -24.89
N ARG A 858 29.06 -0.69 -24.56
CA ARG A 858 28.81 -1.41 -23.29
C ARG A 858 29.62 -2.70 -23.17
N ILE A 859 29.76 -3.47 -24.27
CA ILE A 859 30.61 -4.66 -24.31
C ILE A 859 32.08 -4.28 -24.02
N GLN A 860 32.60 -3.22 -24.64
CA GLN A 860 33.96 -2.72 -24.40
C GLN A 860 34.17 -2.15 -22.98
N ASP A 861 33.12 -1.63 -22.33
CA ASP A 861 33.15 -1.23 -20.92
C ASP A 861 33.19 -2.46 -20.00
N LEU A 862 32.36 -3.47 -20.26
CA LEU A 862 32.35 -4.73 -19.50
C LEU A 862 33.67 -5.50 -19.63
N GLU A 863 34.28 -5.53 -20.82
CA GLU A 863 35.64 -6.07 -21.01
C GLU A 863 36.67 -5.34 -20.15
N ARG A 864 36.63 -4.01 -20.14
CA ARG A 864 37.54 -3.18 -19.32
C ARG A 864 37.30 -3.38 -17.82
N MET A 865 36.05 -3.54 -17.40
CA MET A 865 35.70 -3.88 -16.02
C MET A 865 36.27 -5.26 -15.65
N ALA A 866 36.12 -6.27 -16.50
CA ALA A 866 36.66 -7.61 -16.27
C ALA A 866 38.18 -7.62 -16.19
N ASP A 867 38.86 -6.91 -17.08
CA ASP A 867 40.32 -6.81 -17.11
C ASP A 867 40.88 -6.00 -15.93
N SER A 868 40.04 -5.16 -15.30
CA SER A 868 40.34 -4.48 -14.03
C SER A 868 39.91 -5.26 -12.77
N GLY A 869 39.27 -6.42 -12.91
CA GLY A 869 38.78 -7.24 -11.80
C GLY A 869 37.46 -6.80 -11.17
N ILE A 870 36.71 -5.90 -11.82
CA ILE A 870 35.40 -5.39 -11.36
C ILE A 870 34.23 -6.26 -11.86
N ALA A 871 34.35 -6.82 -13.07
CA ALA A 871 33.36 -7.74 -13.64
C ALA A 871 33.87 -9.19 -13.62
N ASN A 872 32.96 -10.14 -13.39
CA ASN A 872 33.27 -11.56 -13.35
C ASN A 872 33.39 -12.13 -14.77
N ARG A 873 34.55 -12.67 -15.13
CA ARG A 873 34.80 -13.32 -16.44
C ARG A 873 34.79 -14.85 -16.29
N PHE A 874 33.70 -15.49 -16.71
CA PHE A 874 33.53 -16.94 -16.71
C PHE A 874 33.97 -17.56 -18.05
N ASN A 875 34.59 -18.74 -17.96
CA ASN A 875 34.76 -19.62 -19.13
C ASN A 875 33.55 -20.57 -19.26
N HIS A 876 33.35 -21.10 -20.47
CA HIS A 876 32.36 -22.12 -20.83
C HIS A 876 32.00 -23.14 -19.71
N LYS A 877 33.01 -23.78 -19.11
CA LYS A 877 32.78 -24.82 -18.09
C LYS A 877 32.25 -24.23 -16.79
N MET A 878 32.76 -23.07 -16.38
CA MET A 878 32.32 -22.40 -15.16
C MET A 878 30.91 -21.84 -15.30
N ALA A 879 30.60 -21.21 -16.45
CA ALA A 879 29.26 -20.69 -16.72
C ALA A 879 28.19 -21.78 -16.59
N TYR A 880 28.31 -22.91 -17.32
CA TYR A 880 27.32 -23.98 -17.24
C TYR A 880 27.39 -24.82 -15.96
N LEU A 881 28.48 -24.77 -15.19
CA LEU A 881 28.50 -25.35 -13.84
C LEU A 881 27.67 -24.52 -12.86
N LEU A 882 27.85 -23.20 -12.85
CA LEU A 882 27.07 -22.29 -12.01
C LEU A 882 25.58 -22.32 -12.39
N PHE A 883 25.28 -22.31 -13.69
CA PHE A 883 23.89 -22.35 -14.18
C PHE A 883 23.18 -23.66 -13.76
N ALA A 884 23.88 -24.80 -13.83
CA ALA A 884 23.37 -26.11 -13.42
C ALA A 884 23.24 -26.27 -11.90
N ASN A 885 24.19 -25.76 -11.12
CA ASN A 885 24.12 -25.77 -9.67
C ASN A 885 22.96 -24.91 -9.15
N ASN A 886 22.64 -23.80 -9.82
CA ASN A 886 21.60 -22.89 -9.39
C ASN A 886 20.20 -23.29 -9.91
N LEU A 887 20.02 -23.59 -11.21
CA LEU A 887 18.68 -23.87 -11.74
C LEU A 887 18.61 -24.83 -12.95
N VAL A 888 19.43 -24.61 -13.98
CA VAL A 888 19.26 -25.23 -15.31
C VAL A 888 20.50 -26.02 -15.74
N ASP A 889 20.39 -27.34 -15.72
CA ASP A 889 21.40 -28.25 -16.26
C ASP A 889 21.13 -28.47 -17.76
N TYR A 890 21.82 -27.69 -18.58
CA TYR A 890 21.73 -27.76 -20.04
C TYR A 890 22.47 -28.98 -20.61
N ALA A 891 21.88 -29.69 -21.58
CA ALA A 891 22.62 -30.73 -22.33
C ALA A 891 23.69 -30.11 -23.26
N THR A 892 24.74 -30.86 -23.60
CA THR A 892 25.92 -30.37 -24.35
C THR A 892 25.58 -29.51 -25.59
N LYS A 893 24.58 -29.92 -26.39
CA LYS A 893 24.16 -29.19 -27.60
C LYS A 893 23.60 -27.78 -27.36
N TYR A 894 23.11 -27.51 -26.15
CA TYR A 894 22.62 -26.19 -25.69
C TYR A 894 23.74 -25.31 -25.09
N ARG A 895 24.95 -25.85 -24.85
CA ARG A 895 26.02 -25.12 -24.13
C ARG A 895 26.81 -24.16 -25.03
N GLY A 896 26.12 -23.26 -25.74
CA GLY A 896 26.71 -22.38 -26.76
C GLY A 896 27.62 -21.27 -26.24
N MET A 897 27.45 -20.79 -24.99
CA MET A 897 28.30 -19.75 -24.39
C MET A 897 29.73 -20.29 -24.16
N HIS A 898 30.71 -19.58 -24.70
CA HIS A 898 32.13 -19.94 -24.63
C HIS A 898 32.90 -19.07 -23.62
N SER A 899 32.57 -17.78 -23.58
CA SER A 899 32.91 -16.83 -22.54
C SER A 899 31.62 -16.19 -22.01
N VAL A 900 31.64 -15.72 -20.75
CA VAL A 900 30.65 -14.78 -20.24
C VAL A 900 31.36 -13.72 -19.42
N VAL A 901 31.01 -12.45 -19.57
CA VAL A 901 31.37 -11.37 -18.64
C VAL A 901 30.08 -10.87 -18.00
N LEU A 902 30.05 -10.82 -16.67
CA LEU A 902 28.90 -10.46 -15.84
C LEU A 902 29.29 -9.41 -14.82
N HIS A 903 28.47 -8.36 -14.68
CA HIS A 903 28.57 -7.37 -13.61
C HIS A 903 27.16 -6.93 -13.22
N GLU A 904 26.76 -7.23 -11.98
CA GLU A 904 25.39 -7.02 -11.49
C GLU A 904 24.36 -7.64 -12.47
N LEU A 905 23.40 -6.85 -12.96
CA LEU A 905 22.35 -7.27 -13.90
C LEU A 905 22.73 -7.06 -15.38
N GLU A 906 24.00 -6.84 -15.71
CA GLU A 906 24.49 -6.57 -17.07
C GLU A 906 25.55 -7.59 -17.50
N ALA A 907 25.43 -8.15 -18.72
CA ALA A 907 26.33 -9.18 -19.21
C ALA A 907 26.50 -9.20 -20.73
N PHE A 908 27.63 -9.77 -21.18
CA PHE A 908 27.79 -10.25 -22.54
C PHE A 908 28.43 -11.65 -22.58
N ALA A 909 28.23 -12.39 -23.67
CA ALA A 909 28.79 -13.72 -23.88
C ALA A 909 29.20 -13.96 -25.34
N ASP A 910 30.41 -14.50 -25.55
CA ASP A 910 30.82 -15.01 -26.86
C ASP A 910 30.24 -16.41 -27.06
N ILE A 911 29.52 -16.63 -28.16
CA ILE A 911 28.73 -17.83 -28.42
C ILE A 911 29.21 -18.54 -29.67
N THR A 912 29.31 -19.86 -29.62
CA THR A 912 29.51 -20.73 -30.79
C THR A 912 28.40 -21.77 -30.82
N LEU A 913 27.58 -21.75 -31.87
CA LEU A 913 26.47 -22.69 -32.01
C LEU A 913 26.96 -24.10 -32.34
N SER A 914 26.30 -25.11 -31.78
CA SER A 914 26.67 -26.51 -31.98
C SER A 914 26.69 -26.90 -33.47
N THR A 915 27.60 -27.78 -33.85
CA THR A 915 27.63 -28.44 -35.17
C THR A 915 26.85 -29.76 -35.19
N GLU A 916 26.31 -30.20 -34.05
CA GLU A 916 25.51 -31.42 -33.94
C GLU A 916 24.18 -31.30 -34.70
N LYS A 917 23.87 -32.33 -35.50
CA LYS A 917 22.61 -32.44 -36.25
C LYS A 917 21.75 -33.55 -35.66
N GLY A 918 21.04 -33.25 -34.58
CA GLY A 918 19.90 -34.03 -34.12
C GLY A 918 18.60 -33.34 -34.53
N GLY A 919 17.56 -34.10 -34.86
CA GLY A 919 16.22 -33.61 -35.23
C GLY A 919 16.08 -32.83 -36.54
N ASN A 920 14.84 -32.52 -36.88
CA ASN A 920 14.38 -31.70 -37.99
C ASN A 920 13.63 -30.47 -37.43
N TRP A 921 14.15 -29.26 -37.60
CA TRP A 921 13.65 -28.02 -36.98
C TRP A 921 13.60 -26.90 -38.03
N THR A 922 12.76 -25.90 -37.82
CA THR A 922 12.77 -24.66 -38.62
C THR A 922 13.86 -23.73 -38.09
N VAL A 923 13.98 -23.58 -36.77
CA VAL A 923 15.12 -22.96 -36.10
C VAL A 923 15.45 -23.81 -34.86
N PRO A 924 16.59 -24.53 -34.81
CA PRO A 924 16.88 -25.46 -33.72
C PRO A 924 16.79 -24.79 -32.33
N PRO A 925 15.98 -25.29 -31.38
CA PRO A 925 15.78 -24.65 -30.07
C PRO A 925 17.09 -24.43 -29.30
N PHE A 926 18.04 -25.36 -29.43
CA PHE A 926 19.37 -25.25 -28.83
C PHE A 926 20.25 -24.14 -29.44
N PHE A 927 19.93 -23.65 -30.64
CA PHE A 927 20.55 -22.44 -31.20
C PHE A 927 19.92 -21.17 -30.62
N ILE A 928 18.59 -21.13 -30.48
CA ILE A 928 17.86 -19.98 -29.90
C ILE A 928 18.27 -19.79 -28.44
N ASP A 929 18.25 -20.86 -27.64
CA ASP A 929 18.71 -20.81 -26.24
C ASP A 929 20.15 -20.31 -26.14
N SER A 930 21.07 -20.87 -26.94
CA SER A 930 22.48 -20.46 -26.94
C SER A 930 22.72 -18.96 -27.15
N VAL A 931 21.79 -18.24 -27.79
CA VAL A 931 21.86 -16.78 -28.00
C VAL A 931 20.94 -15.96 -27.08
N ALA A 932 19.93 -16.57 -26.47
CA ALA A 932 18.94 -15.89 -25.63
C ALA A 932 19.14 -16.13 -24.11
N HIS A 933 19.64 -17.29 -23.70
CA HIS A 933 19.66 -17.71 -22.29
C HIS A 933 20.70 -16.99 -21.41
N LEU A 934 21.46 -16.05 -21.98
CA LEU A 934 22.28 -15.11 -21.21
C LEU A 934 21.42 -14.29 -20.22
N ALA A 935 20.18 -13.93 -20.59
CA ALA A 935 19.24 -13.29 -19.67
C ALA A 935 18.91 -14.17 -18.46
N GLY A 936 18.66 -15.46 -18.69
CA GLY A 936 18.45 -16.45 -17.64
C GLY A 936 19.69 -16.72 -16.80
N PHE A 937 20.89 -16.61 -17.39
CA PHE A 937 22.16 -16.71 -16.68
C PHE A 937 22.35 -15.50 -15.73
N VAL A 938 22.11 -14.28 -16.19
CA VAL A 938 22.09 -13.09 -15.31
C VAL A 938 21.14 -13.31 -14.14
N MET A 939 19.88 -13.65 -14.42
CA MET A 939 18.84 -13.77 -13.39
C MET A 939 18.96 -14.98 -12.45
N ASN A 940 19.86 -15.94 -12.72
CA ASN A 940 20.05 -17.13 -11.90
C ASN A 940 21.51 -17.42 -11.51
N VAL A 941 22.48 -16.56 -11.86
CA VAL A 941 23.89 -16.70 -11.49
C VAL A 941 24.51 -15.37 -11.02
N SER A 942 23.86 -14.22 -11.23
CA SER A 942 24.33 -12.94 -10.68
C SER A 942 24.24 -12.88 -9.15
N ASP A 943 25.26 -12.28 -8.54
CA ASP A 943 25.31 -11.87 -7.14
C ASP A 943 24.36 -10.71 -6.80
N ALA A 944 23.81 -10.03 -7.83
CA ALA A 944 22.72 -9.06 -7.67
C ALA A 944 21.33 -9.70 -7.48
N VAL A 945 21.22 -11.04 -7.46
CA VAL A 945 19.96 -11.77 -7.24
C VAL A 945 20.15 -12.79 -6.12
N ASP A 946 19.20 -12.92 -5.20
CA ASP A 946 19.18 -14.03 -4.24
C ASP A 946 18.78 -15.35 -4.94
N THR A 947 19.76 -15.98 -5.56
CA THR A 947 19.63 -17.29 -6.19
C THR A 947 19.67 -18.43 -5.16
N LYS A 948 19.90 -18.18 -3.86
CA LYS A 948 19.91 -19.24 -2.84
C LYS A 948 18.49 -19.59 -2.42
N ASN A 949 17.63 -18.59 -2.16
CA ASN A 949 16.24 -18.84 -1.74
C ASN A 949 15.25 -18.76 -2.91
N ASN A 950 15.59 -18.05 -3.99
CA ASN A 950 14.72 -17.84 -5.15
C ASN A 950 15.30 -18.45 -6.43
N PHE A 951 14.47 -18.52 -7.45
CA PHE A 951 14.85 -18.82 -8.82
C PHE A 951 14.00 -17.97 -9.79
N CYS A 952 14.53 -17.68 -10.97
CA CYS A 952 13.89 -16.82 -11.95
C CYS A 952 13.60 -17.59 -13.25
N VAL A 953 12.35 -17.63 -13.70
CA VAL A 953 11.97 -18.22 -15.00
C VAL A 953 11.29 -17.20 -15.90
N THR A 954 11.38 -17.42 -17.21
CA THR A 954 10.81 -16.53 -18.22
C THR A 954 9.41 -16.99 -18.62
N PRO A 955 8.35 -16.17 -18.44
CA PRO A 955 7.05 -16.43 -19.07
C PRO A 955 7.06 -16.12 -20.57
N GLY A 956 8.10 -15.45 -21.08
CA GLY A 956 8.25 -15.09 -22.49
C GLY A 956 8.80 -13.68 -22.72
N TRP A 957 8.37 -13.02 -23.80
CA TRP A 957 8.98 -11.79 -24.31
C TRP A 957 8.03 -10.90 -25.12
N GLY A 958 8.40 -9.62 -25.25
CA GLY A 958 7.73 -8.64 -26.12
C GLY A 958 7.89 -8.96 -27.61
N SER A 959 9.10 -9.24 -28.10
CA SER A 959 9.29 -9.82 -29.46
C SER A 959 10.59 -10.61 -29.64
N MET A 960 10.59 -11.65 -30.48
CA MET A 960 11.80 -12.37 -30.94
C MET A 960 11.88 -12.40 -32.46
N ARG A 961 12.99 -11.92 -33.02
CA ARG A 961 13.21 -11.84 -34.48
C ARG A 961 14.68 -11.96 -34.87
N PHE A 962 14.93 -12.66 -35.97
CA PHE A 962 16.24 -12.86 -36.56
C PHE A 962 16.24 -12.36 -38.01
N ALA A 963 17.13 -11.43 -38.35
CA ALA A 963 17.27 -10.91 -39.71
C ALA A 963 18.11 -11.81 -40.63
N LYS A 964 18.84 -12.79 -40.05
CA LYS A 964 19.52 -13.89 -40.75
C LYS A 964 19.40 -15.17 -39.91
N PRO A 965 19.35 -16.36 -40.55
CA PRO A 965 19.24 -17.63 -39.83
C PRO A 965 20.47 -17.90 -38.93
N LEU A 966 20.22 -18.58 -37.81
CA LEU A 966 21.26 -19.11 -36.93
C LEU A 966 21.89 -20.35 -37.58
N VAL A 967 23.19 -20.31 -37.86
CA VAL A 967 23.89 -21.39 -38.61
C VAL A 967 24.74 -22.30 -37.72
N PRO A 968 24.81 -23.62 -37.98
CA PRO A 968 25.64 -24.54 -37.20
C PRO A 968 27.13 -24.15 -37.25
N GLY A 969 27.80 -24.17 -36.09
CA GLY A 969 29.18 -23.68 -35.95
C GLY A 969 29.33 -22.15 -36.08
N GLY A 970 28.23 -21.41 -36.26
CA GLY A 970 28.23 -19.96 -36.34
C GLY A 970 28.67 -19.32 -35.02
N ARG A 971 29.43 -18.23 -35.13
CA ARG A 971 29.86 -17.43 -33.98
C ARG A 971 29.02 -16.16 -33.87
N TYR A 972 28.64 -15.85 -32.64
CA TYR A 972 27.79 -14.73 -32.27
C TYR A 972 28.30 -14.13 -30.96
N GLN A 973 27.81 -12.96 -30.60
CA GLN A 973 28.02 -12.35 -29.29
C GLN A 973 26.68 -11.83 -28.81
N SER A 974 26.23 -12.29 -27.64
CA SER A 974 24.99 -11.79 -27.03
C SER A 974 25.31 -10.80 -25.93
N TYR A 975 24.52 -9.74 -25.83
CA TYR A 975 24.55 -8.79 -24.71
C TYR A 975 23.14 -8.62 -24.15
N VAL A 976 23.02 -8.45 -22.84
CA VAL A 976 21.77 -8.14 -22.14
C VAL A 976 22.04 -7.24 -20.94
N LYS A 977 21.07 -6.36 -20.65
CA LYS A 977 20.88 -5.77 -19.33
C LYS A 977 19.48 -6.08 -18.85
N MET A 978 19.38 -6.67 -17.66
CA MET A 978 18.11 -6.86 -16.95
C MET A 978 17.87 -5.68 -16.02
N ILE A 979 16.62 -5.26 -15.89
CA ILE A 979 16.17 -4.23 -14.93
C ILE A 979 14.88 -4.71 -14.24
N PRO A 980 14.70 -4.43 -12.93
CA PRO A 980 13.41 -4.68 -12.26
C PRO A 980 12.33 -3.75 -12.83
N THR A 981 11.06 -4.13 -12.71
CA THR A 981 9.94 -3.25 -13.08
C THR A 981 9.47 -2.39 -11.90
N GLU A 982 8.92 -1.21 -12.19
CA GLU A 982 8.33 -0.32 -11.17
C GLU A 982 6.96 -0.83 -10.68
N GLU A 983 6.28 -1.66 -11.48
CA GLU A 983 4.96 -2.25 -11.18
C GLU A 983 5.07 -3.49 -10.28
N ASP A 984 6.08 -4.34 -10.50
CA ASP A 984 6.35 -5.55 -9.72
C ASP A 984 7.88 -5.77 -9.55
N PRO A 985 8.43 -5.65 -8.32
CA PRO A 985 9.86 -5.85 -8.05
C PRO A 985 10.31 -7.33 -8.07
N SER A 986 9.39 -8.28 -8.23
CA SER A 986 9.68 -9.69 -8.54
C SER A 986 9.92 -9.92 -10.04
N VAL A 987 9.47 -9.01 -10.90
CA VAL A 987 9.58 -9.09 -12.36
C VAL A 987 10.75 -8.25 -12.85
N TYR A 988 11.54 -8.85 -13.74
CA TYR A 988 12.67 -8.23 -14.42
C TYR A 988 12.44 -8.30 -15.93
N LEU A 989 12.75 -7.22 -16.64
CA LEU A 989 12.75 -7.19 -18.10
C LEU A 989 14.12 -6.81 -18.65
N GLY A 990 14.41 -7.23 -19.88
CA GLY A 990 15.65 -6.86 -20.56
C GLY A 990 15.59 -7.08 -22.06
N ASP A 991 16.56 -6.53 -22.76
CA ASP A 991 16.74 -6.74 -24.20
C ASP A 991 17.96 -7.63 -24.44
N VAL A 992 17.79 -8.76 -25.14
CA VAL A 992 18.91 -9.57 -25.61
C VAL A 992 19.25 -9.18 -27.04
N TYR A 993 20.42 -8.56 -27.21
CA TYR A 993 20.98 -8.17 -28.50
C TYR A 993 21.93 -9.26 -28.98
N ILE A 994 21.73 -9.76 -30.21
CA ILE A 994 22.46 -10.90 -30.76
C ILE A 994 23.27 -10.43 -31.96
N LEU A 995 24.58 -10.26 -31.77
CA LEU A 995 25.50 -9.64 -32.71
C LEU A 995 26.33 -10.68 -33.48
N GLN A 996 26.74 -10.33 -34.70
CA GLN A 996 27.77 -11.02 -35.47
C GLN A 996 28.62 -9.99 -36.21
N ASN A 997 29.95 -10.04 -36.04
CA ASN A 997 30.89 -9.05 -36.58
C ASN A 997 30.50 -7.60 -36.23
N GLY A 998 29.97 -7.37 -35.01
CA GLY A 998 29.50 -6.07 -34.53
C GLY A 998 28.11 -5.63 -35.00
N ALA A 999 27.54 -6.24 -36.04
CA ALA A 999 26.17 -5.94 -36.46
C ALA A 999 25.15 -6.77 -35.64
N ILE A 1000 24.07 -6.14 -35.16
CA ILE A 1000 22.94 -6.87 -34.58
C ILE A 1000 22.26 -7.67 -35.71
N MET A 1001 22.06 -8.97 -35.48
CA MET A 1001 21.46 -9.91 -36.43
C MET A 1001 20.19 -10.58 -35.90
N GLY A 1002 19.94 -10.50 -34.59
CA GLY A 1002 18.64 -10.77 -33.98
C GLY A 1002 18.47 -9.98 -32.69
N LYS A 1003 17.22 -9.84 -32.25
CA LYS A 1003 16.87 -9.24 -30.96
C LYS A 1003 15.77 -10.08 -30.28
N VAL A 1004 15.91 -10.28 -28.98
CA VAL A 1004 14.78 -10.57 -28.08
C VAL A 1004 14.49 -9.28 -27.31
N ASP A 1005 13.32 -8.72 -27.56
CA ASP A 1005 12.82 -7.42 -27.10
C ASP A 1005 11.96 -7.65 -25.85
N GLY A 1006 12.33 -7.03 -24.73
CA GLY A 1006 11.61 -7.18 -23.45
C GLY A 1006 11.40 -8.64 -23.02
N ILE A 1007 12.46 -9.46 -22.94
CA ILE A 1007 12.37 -10.78 -22.30
C ILE A 1007 12.11 -10.59 -20.81
N LYS A 1008 11.03 -11.22 -20.30
CA LYS A 1008 10.64 -11.13 -18.89
C LYS A 1008 11.25 -12.30 -18.10
N PHE A 1009 11.56 -12.07 -16.84
CA PHE A 1009 11.91 -13.08 -15.84
C PHE A 1009 11.20 -12.76 -14.53
N CYS A 1010 10.42 -13.71 -14.01
CA CYS A 1010 9.69 -13.59 -12.75
C CYS A 1010 10.40 -14.41 -11.67
N ARG A 1011 10.61 -13.81 -10.49
CA ARG A 1011 11.31 -14.41 -9.34
C ARG A 1011 10.33 -15.17 -8.45
N TYR A 1012 10.56 -16.47 -8.26
CA TYR A 1012 9.75 -17.33 -7.40
C TYR A 1012 10.57 -17.93 -6.24
N PRO A 1013 9.98 -18.10 -5.04
CA PRO A 1013 10.60 -18.85 -3.95
C PRO A 1013 10.83 -20.31 -4.32
N ARG A 1014 12.00 -20.88 -4.01
CA ARG A 1014 12.39 -22.26 -4.40
C ARG A 1014 11.47 -23.36 -3.91
N ILE A 1015 10.68 -23.15 -2.86
CA ILE A 1015 9.67 -24.13 -2.43
C ILE A 1015 8.61 -24.42 -3.51
N LEU A 1016 8.34 -23.47 -4.41
CA LEU A 1016 7.44 -23.66 -5.55
C LEU A 1016 8.10 -24.33 -6.76
N LEU A 1017 9.41 -24.62 -6.71
CA LEU A 1017 10.12 -25.26 -7.82
C LEU A 1017 9.52 -26.63 -8.15
N SER A 1018 9.17 -27.43 -7.14
CA SER A 1018 8.47 -28.71 -7.34
C SER A 1018 7.03 -28.53 -7.83
N ARG A 1019 6.30 -27.51 -7.37
CA ARG A 1019 4.92 -27.23 -7.81
C ARG A 1019 4.85 -26.90 -9.30
N PHE A 1020 5.81 -26.13 -9.80
CA PHE A 1020 5.86 -25.71 -11.20
C PHE A 1020 6.65 -26.67 -12.11
N PHE A 1021 7.63 -27.40 -11.58
CA PHE A 1021 8.57 -28.23 -12.35
C PHE A 1021 8.68 -29.66 -11.79
N SER A 1022 7.55 -30.35 -11.66
CA SER A 1022 7.49 -31.81 -11.50
C SER A 1022 6.94 -32.47 -12.77
N ALA A 1023 7.39 -33.68 -13.08
CA ALA A 1023 6.86 -34.44 -14.20
C ALA A 1023 5.41 -34.88 -13.93
N PRO A 1024 4.45 -34.65 -14.86
CA PRO A 1024 3.03 -34.99 -14.66
C PRO A 1024 2.71 -36.48 -14.45
N ASP A 1025 3.67 -37.38 -14.69
CA ASP A 1025 3.55 -38.83 -14.49
C ASP A 1025 4.32 -39.34 -13.24
N ASP A 1026 4.86 -38.45 -12.40
CA ASP A 1026 5.42 -38.88 -11.13
C ASP A 1026 4.30 -39.31 -10.17
N VAL A 1027 4.45 -40.49 -9.57
CA VAL A 1027 3.41 -41.14 -8.76
C VAL A 1027 3.19 -40.42 -7.41
N ASN A 1028 4.05 -39.44 -7.08
CA ASN A 1028 3.89 -38.55 -5.93
C ASN A 1028 3.44 -37.12 -6.32
N ALA A 1029 3.25 -36.82 -7.61
CA ALA A 1029 2.74 -35.53 -8.06
C ALA A 1029 1.20 -35.47 -7.95
N PRO A 1030 0.58 -34.27 -7.83
CA PRO A 1030 -0.85 -34.14 -7.60
C PRO A 1030 -1.63 -34.12 -8.93
N PRO A 1031 -2.79 -34.80 -9.02
CA PRO A 1031 -3.67 -34.64 -10.18
C PRO A 1031 -4.38 -33.28 -10.14
N THR A 1032 -4.42 -32.59 -11.27
CA THR A 1032 -5.24 -31.37 -11.45
C THR A 1032 -6.70 -31.70 -11.77
N THR A 1033 -7.62 -30.90 -11.21
CA THR A 1033 -9.09 -30.85 -11.44
C THR A 1033 -10.00 -31.79 -10.62
N ILE A 1034 -11.26 -31.36 -10.49
CA ILE A 1034 -12.34 -31.69 -9.53
C ILE A 1034 -13.67 -31.70 -10.34
N PRO A 1035 -14.79 -32.39 -10.00
CA PRO A 1035 -15.12 -33.17 -8.78
C PRO A 1035 -15.64 -34.63 -8.98
N SER A 1036 -15.53 -35.46 -7.95
CA SER A 1036 -16.67 -36.16 -7.28
C SER A 1036 -16.19 -37.19 -6.24
N LEU A 1037 -17.07 -37.61 -5.31
CA LEU A 1037 -16.69 -38.35 -4.09
C LEU A 1037 -16.54 -39.88 -4.28
N ALA A 1038 -15.48 -40.50 -3.72
CA ALA A 1038 -15.58 -41.40 -2.54
C ALA A 1038 -14.37 -42.36 -2.26
N LYS A 1039 -13.81 -42.25 -1.04
CA LYS A 1039 -13.37 -43.32 -0.11
C LYS A 1039 -12.15 -44.27 -0.37
N THR A 1040 -11.15 -44.11 0.53
CA THR A 1040 -10.38 -45.15 1.31
C THR A 1040 -9.47 -46.17 0.60
N ALA A 1041 -8.23 -46.53 1.00
CA ALA A 1041 -7.36 -46.27 2.18
C ALA A 1041 -6.01 -47.06 2.09
N HIS A 1042 -5.12 -46.91 3.09
CA HIS A 1042 -4.04 -47.82 3.57
C HIS A 1042 -2.61 -47.86 2.94
N THR A 1043 -1.74 -46.94 3.42
CA THR A 1043 -0.48 -47.19 4.17
C THR A 1043 0.51 -48.35 3.81
N LYS A 1044 1.82 -48.04 3.63
CA LYS A 1044 2.93 -48.38 4.59
C LYS A 1044 4.36 -47.91 4.16
N SER A 1045 5.31 -47.95 5.11
CA SER A 1045 6.61 -47.24 5.16
C SER A 1045 7.88 -48.09 4.88
N HIS A 1046 9.06 -47.42 4.81
CA HIS A 1046 10.45 -47.82 5.19
C HIS A 1046 11.48 -48.48 4.19
N VAL A 1047 12.64 -47.79 3.96
CA VAL A 1047 14.06 -48.13 4.38
C VAL A 1047 14.72 -49.44 3.82
N PRO A 1048 16.08 -49.74 3.81
CA PRO A 1048 17.28 -49.14 4.46
C PRO A 1048 18.53 -48.85 3.54
N ILE A 1049 19.58 -49.70 3.58
CA ILE A 1049 21.06 -49.56 3.41
C ILE A 1049 21.71 -48.81 2.18
N PRO A 1050 22.76 -47.98 2.38
CA PRO A 1050 23.64 -47.35 1.35
C PRO A 1050 24.96 -48.14 1.07
N ILE A 1051 26.00 -47.58 0.40
CA ILE A 1051 27.44 -47.98 0.57
C ILE A 1051 28.52 -47.06 -0.09
N LYS A 1052 29.41 -46.52 0.77
CA LYS A 1052 30.89 -46.24 0.66
C LYS A 1052 31.58 -45.60 -0.57
N PRO A 1053 32.42 -44.56 -0.28
CA PRO A 1053 33.74 -44.33 -0.88
C PRO A 1053 34.90 -45.02 -0.09
N ILE A 1054 36.14 -44.92 -0.58
CA ILE A 1054 37.36 -45.54 0.00
C ILE A 1054 38.31 -44.47 0.57
N ALA A 1055 39.01 -44.80 1.67
CA ALA A 1055 39.82 -43.86 2.46
C ALA A 1055 41.31 -43.78 2.06
N ILE A 1056 41.97 -42.70 2.50
CA ILE A 1056 43.43 -42.57 2.65
C ILE A 1056 43.74 -42.03 4.06
N LYS A 1057 44.80 -42.56 4.70
CA LYS A 1057 45.26 -42.21 6.06
C LYS A 1057 46.28 -41.05 6.08
N ILE A 1058 46.44 -40.44 7.25
CA ILE A 1058 47.74 -40.18 7.94
C ILE A 1058 47.47 -40.17 9.46
N GLU A 1059 48.49 -40.35 10.31
CA GLU A 1059 48.36 -40.86 11.70
C GLU A 1059 48.70 -39.84 12.82
N ALA A 1060 48.42 -40.21 14.08
CA ALA A 1060 48.43 -39.35 15.28
C ALA A 1060 49.79 -39.32 16.04
N PRO A 1061 49.90 -38.54 17.15
CA PRO A 1061 49.77 -39.11 18.51
C PRO A 1061 48.93 -38.23 19.48
N MET A 1062 48.00 -38.78 20.28
CA MET A 1062 48.13 -39.50 21.56
C MET A 1062 48.57 -38.67 22.79
N LEU A 1063 47.74 -38.68 23.86
CA LEU A 1063 48.00 -38.85 25.32
C LEU A 1063 46.90 -38.15 26.17
N VAL A 1064 46.51 -38.54 27.41
CA VAL A 1064 46.21 -39.87 28.02
C VAL A 1064 45.63 -39.69 29.44
N ASN A 1065 44.67 -40.54 29.87
CA ASN A 1065 44.20 -40.73 31.27
C ASN A 1065 43.47 -39.54 31.99
N GLN A 1066 42.65 -39.71 33.06
CA GLN A 1066 42.27 -40.90 33.86
C GLN A 1066 40.84 -40.79 34.49
N ARG A 1067 40.35 -41.91 35.06
CA ARG A 1067 39.09 -42.11 35.86
C ARG A 1067 39.36 -41.81 37.39
N PRO A 1068 38.45 -42.00 38.41
CA PRO A 1068 37.12 -42.66 38.43
C PRO A 1068 35.96 -42.12 39.34
N ALA A 1069 34.72 -42.51 38.96
CA ALA A 1069 33.58 -43.09 39.71
C ALA A 1069 33.13 -42.69 41.15
N VAL A 1070 31.79 -42.65 41.34
CA VAL A 1070 30.93 -43.22 42.43
C VAL A 1070 29.47 -42.74 42.12
N GLU A 1071 28.46 -43.58 41.85
CA GLU A 1071 27.58 -44.37 42.77
C GLU A 1071 26.82 -43.51 43.82
N THR A 1072 25.55 -43.75 44.20
CA THR A 1072 24.56 -44.82 43.89
C THR A 1072 23.11 -44.25 43.91
N SER A 1073 22.09 -45.07 43.64
CA SER A 1073 20.65 -44.71 43.63
C SER A 1073 19.85 -45.30 44.82
N LEU A 1074 18.66 -44.74 45.14
CA LEU A 1074 17.36 -45.46 45.33
C LEU A 1074 16.25 -44.73 46.16
N SER A 1075 15.19 -44.30 45.46
CA SER A 1075 13.74 -44.55 45.69
C SER A 1075 13.02 -44.53 47.09
N LYS A 1076 11.76 -44.01 47.06
CA LYS A 1076 10.54 -44.39 47.85
C LYS A 1076 10.45 -44.00 49.35
N SER A 1077 9.27 -43.88 50.00
CA SER A 1077 7.86 -43.56 49.60
C SER A 1077 6.90 -43.60 50.82
N MET A 1078 5.70 -42.98 50.75
CA MET A 1078 4.52 -43.15 51.66
C MET A 1078 4.63 -42.53 53.09
N SER A 1079 3.55 -42.08 53.77
CA SER A 1079 2.13 -41.78 53.38
C SER A 1079 1.38 -40.94 54.44
N HIS A 1080 0.20 -40.40 54.08
CA HIS A 1080 -0.75 -39.55 54.85
C HIS A 1080 -1.29 -40.14 56.19
N PRO A 1081 -1.97 -39.31 57.01
CA PRO A 1081 -3.46 -39.26 56.94
C PRO A 1081 -4.09 -37.83 56.91
N ASN A 1082 -5.41 -37.77 56.65
CA ASN A 1082 -6.21 -36.56 56.36
C ASN A 1082 -7.12 -36.08 57.51
N VAL A 1083 -7.65 -34.84 57.40
CA VAL A 1083 -9.03 -34.45 57.83
C VAL A 1083 -9.65 -33.55 56.72
N ASN A 1084 -10.98 -33.50 56.60
CA ASN A 1084 -11.71 -33.08 55.38
C ASN A 1084 -12.55 -31.79 55.49
N GLY A 1085 -12.92 -31.21 54.33
CA GLY A 1085 -14.23 -30.55 54.08
C GLY A 1085 -14.20 -29.42 53.03
N ALA A 1086 -15.19 -29.22 52.14
CA ALA A 1086 -16.27 -30.12 51.68
C ALA A 1086 -16.87 -29.64 50.32
N THR A 1087 -16.88 -30.52 49.31
CA THR A 1087 -17.88 -30.83 48.23
C THR A 1087 -19.09 -29.89 47.96
N PRO A 1088 -19.64 -29.78 46.71
CA PRO A 1088 -19.83 -30.85 45.69
C PRO A 1088 -19.31 -30.52 44.26
N HIS A 1089 -18.76 -31.46 43.46
CA HIS A 1089 -19.37 -32.56 42.65
C HIS A 1089 -20.09 -32.09 41.35
N SER A 1090 -20.05 -32.82 40.24
CA SER A 1090 -19.82 -34.28 40.06
C SER A 1090 -18.80 -34.68 38.98
N ASN A 1091 -18.34 -35.94 39.05
CA ASN A 1091 -17.32 -36.55 38.19
C ASN A 1091 -17.92 -37.45 37.09
N ALA A 1092 -17.17 -37.67 36.02
CA ALA A 1092 -17.04 -38.99 35.36
C ALA A 1092 -15.65 -39.09 34.68
N SER A 1093 -15.14 -40.30 34.43
CA SER A 1093 -13.76 -40.54 33.97
C SER A 1093 -13.65 -41.64 32.92
N ALA A 1094 -12.95 -41.38 31.82
CA ALA A 1094 -12.42 -42.37 30.87
C ALA A 1094 -11.23 -41.79 30.08
N SER A 1095 -10.58 -42.61 29.26
CA SER A 1095 -9.33 -42.31 28.54
C SER A 1095 -9.48 -42.43 27.02
N GLU A 1096 -8.94 -41.48 26.24
CA GLU A 1096 -8.67 -41.54 24.79
C GLU A 1096 -7.81 -40.29 24.44
N SER A 1097 -6.63 -40.36 23.81
CA SER A 1097 -6.23 -40.66 22.40
C SER A 1097 -6.15 -39.41 21.51
N ASP A 1098 -5.09 -39.29 20.69
CA ASP A 1098 -4.84 -38.14 19.80
C ASP A 1098 -5.92 -37.92 18.73
N SER A 1099 -6.41 -36.67 18.60
CA SER A 1099 -7.23 -36.22 17.45
C SER A 1099 -7.28 -34.68 17.27
N GLU A 1100 -6.14 -34.02 17.02
CA GLU A 1100 -6.18 -32.71 16.34
C GLU A 1100 -6.89 -32.89 14.97
N THR A 1101 -7.98 -32.16 14.73
CA THR A 1101 -8.77 -32.26 13.48
C THR A 1101 -7.97 -31.78 12.26
N THR A 1102 -8.40 -32.19 11.06
CA THR A 1102 -7.81 -31.69 9.80
C THR A 1102 -7.89 -30.17 9.74
N THR A 1103 -9.02 -29.60 10.16
CA THR A 1103 -9.26 -28.17 10.31
C THR A 1103 -8.23 -27.48 11.22
N ALA A 1104 -7.98 -28.00 12.42
CA ALA A 1104 -6.99 -27.42 13.34
C ALA A 1104 -5.58 -27.37 12.72
N LYS A 1105 -5.20 -28.42 11.98
CA LYS A 1105 -3.90 -28.51 11.31
C LYS A 1105 -3.82 -27.63 10.05
N ALA A 1106 -4.91 -27.47 9.32
CA ALA A 1106 -5.01 -26.55 8.18
C ALA A 1106 -4.87 -25.09 8.59
N LEU A 1107 -5.55 -24.69 9.68
CA LEU A 1107 -5.38 -23.37 10.28
C LEU A 1107 -3.95 -23.14 10.78
N LYS A 1108 -3.30 -24.19 11.31
CA LYS A 1108 -1.87 -24.16 11.69
C LYS A 1108 -0.93 -23.94 10.50
N ILE A 1109 -1.25 -24.47 9.31
CA ILE A 1109 -0.45 -24.21 8.10
C ILE A 1109 -0.72 -22.81 7.54
N ILE A 1110 -1.97 -22.34 7.52
CA ILE A 1110 -2.28 -20.93 7.16
C ILE A 1110 -1.52 -19.98 8.08
N SER A 1111 -1.61 -20.23 9.39
CA SER A 1111 -0.91 -19.50 10.45
C SER A 1111 0.60 -19.44 10.17
N ASN A 1112 1.24 -20.59 9.92
CA ASN A 1112 2.68 -20.66 9.63
C ASN A 1112 3.10 -19.95 8.31
N GLU A 1113 2.29 -19.98 7.25
CA GLU A 1113 2.69 -19.36 5.97
C GLU A 1113 2.41 -17.87 5.88
N SER A 1114 1.25 -17.44 6.41
CA SER A 1114 0.88 -16.03 6.52
C SER A 1114 1.62 -15.32 7.67
N ALA A 1115 2.17 -16.07 8.64
CA ALA A 1115 2.73 -15.63 9.91
C ALA A 1115 1.72 -14.87 10.79
N ILE A 1116 0.50 -15.41 10.88
CA ILE A 1116 -0.60 -14.89 11.70
C ILE A 1116 -0.91 -15.94 12.78
N ASP A 1117 -1.17 -15.54 14.03
CA ASP A 1117 -1.47 -16.50 15.10
C ASP A 1117 -2.75 -17.30 14.77
N ILE A 1118 -2.77 -18.58 15.12
CA ILE A 1118 -3.95 -19.44 14.93
C ILE A 1118 -5.19 -18.95 15.71
N ILE A 1119 -4.99 -18.13 16.75
CA ILE A 1119 -6.04 -17.44 17.52
C ILE A 1119 -6.62 -16.25 16.72
N ASP A 1120 -5.80 -15.58 15.92
CA ASP A 1120 -6.18 -14.45 15.06
C ASP A 1120 -6.92 -14.88 13.78
N LEU A 1121 -6.97 -16.18 13.49
CA LEU A 1121 -7.75 -16.77 12.41
C LEU A 1121 -9.23 -16.94 12.84
N THR A 1122 -9.91 -15.80 13.03
CA THR A 1122 -11.35 -15.71 13.35
C THR A 1122 -12.20 -15.95 12.10
N ASP A 1123 -13.44 -16.42 12.27
CA ASP A 1123 -14.26 -16.92 11.15
C ASP A 1123 -14.69 -15.86 10.11
N ASP A 1124 -14.70 -14.61 10.53
CA ASP A 1124 -14.92 -13.42 9.72
C ASP A 1124 -13.67 -12.92 8.98
N ALA A 1125 -12.47 -13.34 9.37
CA ALA A 1125 -11.23 -12.88 8.76
C ALA A 1125 -11.07 -13.34 7.30
N SER A 1126 -10.97 -12.38 6.38
CA SER A 1126 -10.84 -12.60 4.94
C SER A 1126 -9.42 -12.97 4.54
N PHE A 1127 -9.25 -13.93 3.63
CA PHE A 1127 -7.93 -14.31 3.12
C PHE A 1127 -7.18 -13.15 2.44
N ALA A 1128 -7.91 -12.25 1.77
CA ALA A 1128 -7.32 -11.05 1.16
C ALA A 1128 -6.76 -10.09 2.23
N ASP A 1129 -7.51 -9.85 3.32
CA ASP A 1129 -7.11 -8.95 4.40
C ASP A 1129 -6.03 -9.56 5.30
N LEU A 1130 -5.96 -10.89 5.37
CA LEU A 1130 -4.88 -11.68 5.96
C LEU A 1130 -3.61 -11.74 5.05
N GLY A 1131 -3.60 -11.00 3.93
CA GLY A 1131 -2.46 -10.93 3.01
C GLY A 1131 -2.22 -12.20 2.19
N VAL A 1132 -3.13 -13.17 2.19
CA VAL A 1132 -3.03 -14.42 1.43
C VAL A 1132 -3.34 -14.15 -0.04
N ASP A 1133 -2.35 -13.59 -0.74
CA ASP A 1133 -2.42 -13.26 -2.15
C ASP A 1133 -2.46 -14.53 -3.05
N SER A 1134 -2.44 -14.32 -4.37
CA SER A 1134 -2.47 -15.42 -5.35
C SER A 1134 -1.22 -16.30 -5.31
N LEU A 1135 -0.08 -15.85 -4.77
CA LEU A 1135 1.15 -16.63 -4.68
C LEU A 1135 1.22 -17.40 -3.35
N MET A 1136 0.88 -16.76 -2.23
CA MET A 1136 0.77 -17.39 -0.92
C MET A 1136 -0.36 -18.42 -0.89
N SER A 1137 -1.47 -18.19 -1.59
CA SER A 1137 -2.52 -19.19 -1.85
C SER A 1137 -1.96 -20.47 -2.47
N LEU A 1138 -1.00 -20.36 -3.41
CA LEU A 1138 -0.34 -21.52 -4.02
C LEU A 1138 0.62 -22.22 -3.05
N VAL A 1139 1.34 -21.47 -2.20
CA VAL A 1139 2.24 -22.04 -1.17
C VAL A 1139 1.45 -22.79 -0.09
N ILE A 1140 0.36 -22.20 0.41
CA ILE A 1140 -0.53 -22.82 1.41
C ILE A 1140 -1.18 -24.09 0.83
N ALA A 1141 -1.70 -24.02 -0.40
CA ALA A 1141 -2.25 -25.18 -1.09
C ALA A 1141 -1.21 -26.32 -1.30
N GLU A 1142 0.06 -25.98 -1.51
CA GLU A 1142 1.16 -26.96 -1.59
C GLU A 1142 1.37 -27.67 -0.25
N LYS A 1143 1.43 -26.91 0.86
CA LYS A 1143 1.63 -27.47 2.20
C LYS A 1143 0.41 -28.21 2.75
N PHE A 1144 -0.81 -27.76 2.41
CA PHE A 1144 -2.05 -28.51 2.68
C PHE A 1144 -1.99 -29.91 2.06
N ARG A 1145 -1.51 -30.04 0.82
CA ARG A 1145 -1.30 -31.34 0.18
C ARG A 1145 -0.20 -32.13 0.91
N GLU A 1146 0.99 -31.57 1.06
CA GLU A 1146 2.17 -32.31 1.53
C GLU A 1146 2.07 -32.75 3.00
N GLN A 1147 1.44 -31.95 3.85
CA GLN A 1147 1.41 -32.18 5.29
C GLN A 1147 0.07 -32.75 5.78
N LEU A 1148 -1.04 -32.48 5.09
CA LEU A 1148 -2.40 -32.90 5.50
C LEU A 1148 -3.10 -33.85 4.52
N GLY A 1149 -2.59 -33.99 3.29
CA GLY A 1149 -3.29 -34.71 2.22
C GLY A 1149 -4.51 -33.98 1.64
N VAL A 1150 -4.71 -32.71 1.99
CA VAL A 1150 -5.83 -31.89 1.50
C VAL A 1150 -5.46 -31.32 0.13
N VAL A 1151 -6.06 -31.87 -0.93
CA VAL A 1151 -5.75 -31.51 -2.33
C VAL A 1151 -6.67 -30.37 -2.78
N VAL A 1152 -6.11 -29.16 -2.93
CA VAL A 1152 -6.86 -27.93 -3.22
C VAL A 1152 -6.18 -27.05 -4.28
N GLY A 1153 -7.00 -26.32 -5.04
CA GLY A 1153 -6.54 -25.28 -5.97
C GLY A 1153 -6.23 -23.96 -5.25
N GLY A 1154 -5.47 -23.08 -5.90
CA GLY A 1154 -5.22 -21.72 -5.38
C GLY A 1154 -6.49 -20.86 -5.31
N SER A 1155 -7.53 -21.20 -6.09
CA SER A 1155 -8.84 -20.54 -6.06
C SER A 1155 -9.67 -20.85 -4.82
N LEU A 1156 -9.30 -21.83 -3.99
CA LEU A 1156 -10.03 -22.18 -2.77
C LEU A 1156 -10.22 -20.96 -1.85
N PHE A 1157 -9.20 -20.11 -1.74
CA PHE A 1157 -9.21 -18.90 -0.91
C PHE A 1157 -10.01 -17.73 -1.53
N LEU A 1158 -10.51 -17.89 -2.76
CA LEU A 1158 -11.45 -17.00 -3.43
C LEU A 1158 -12.88 -17.56 -3.37
N GLU A 1159 -13.03 -18.88 -3.51
CA GLU A 1159 -14.30 -19.61 -3.40
C GLU A 1159 -14.83 -19.65 -1.95
N TYR A 1160 -13.92 -19.71 -0.98
CA TYR A 1160 -14.18 -19.68 0.46
C TYR A 1160 -13.41 -18.49 1.07
N PRO A 1161 -13.90 -17.24 0.91
CA PRO A 1161 -13.08 -16.03 1.08
C PRO A 1161 -12.69 -15.67 2.51
N THR A 1162 -13.24 -16.35 3.53
CA THR A 1162 -12.86 -16.15 4.94
C THR A 1162 -12.47 -17.47 5.61
N ILE A 1163 -11.75 -17.37 6.72
CA ILE A 1163 -11.38 -18.52 7.56
C ILE A 1163 -12.61 -19.34 7.95
N GLY A 1164 -13.74 -18.73 8.29
CA GLY A 1164 -14.97 -19.44 8.67
C GLY A 1164 -15.60 -20.22 7.53
N HIS A 1165 -15.54 -19.69 6.30
CA HIS A 1165 -15.94 -20.42 5.09
C HIS A 1165 -15.03 -21.64 4.86
N LEU A 1166 -13.71 -21.47 5.00
CA LEU A 1166 -12.77 -22.59 4.86
C LEU A 1166 -12.88 -23.60 6.02
N ARG A 1167 -13.13 -23.14 7.26
CA ARG A 1167 -13.36 -24.00 8.43
C ARG A 1167 -14.57 -24.90 8.20
N SER A 1168 -15.69 -24.28 7.78
CA SER A 1168 -16.92 -24.99 7.42
C SER A 1168 -16.67 -26.02 6.30
N TRP A 1169 -15.92 -25.64 5.25
CA TRP A 1169 -15.59 -26.55 4.15
C TRP A 1169 -14.69 -27.73 4.58
N LEU A 1170 -13.66 -27.47 5.39
CA LEU A 1170 -12.81 -28.53 5.94
C LEU A 1170 -13.59 -29.46 6.88
N GLU A 1171 -14.58 -28.93 7.62
CA GLU A 1171 -15.45 -29.73 8.47
C GLU A 1171 -16.54 -30.50 7.70
N GLU A 1172 -17.01 -29.98 6.55
CA GLU A 1172 -17.96 -30.66 5.66
C GLU A 1172 -17.30 -31.80 4.86
N TYR A 1173 -16.02 -31.65 4.46
CA TYR A 1173 -15.34 -32.56 3.53
C TYR A 1173 -14.17 -33.36 4.11
N TYR A 1174 -13.58 -32.98 5.25
CA TYR A 1174 -12.29 -33.52 5.76
C TYR A 1174 -12.17 -33.74 7.28
N SER A 1175 -13.23 -33.58 8.09
CA SER A 1175 -13.25 -33.92 9.54
C SER A 1175 -13.62 -35.37 9.85
#